data_AF-A0A914W3Q6-F1
#
_entry.id   AF-A0A914W3Q6-F1
#
_cell.length_a   1.000
_cell.length_b   1.000
_cell.length_c   1.000
_cell.angle_alpha   90.00
_cell.angle_beta   90.00
_cell.angle_gamma   90.00
#
_symmetry.space_group_name_H-M   'P 1'
#
loop_
_entity.id
_entity.type
_entity.pdbx_description
1 polymer ?
#
loop_
_entity_poly.entity_id
_entity_poly.type
_entity_poly.pdbx_seq_one_letter_code
_entity_poly.pdbx_strand_id
1 'polypeptide(L)'
;MIRHALSTQPPIANGLVDFLCRSIHELYPPIAPKLLISVNCAFKCLVDQSVTSSLSTVLENVRLDKSVREMLRDNFKDLMRPVQAPPTLPAELSTARATPPPIINLEEDLLDMTGSFSDDTKDDDDVEDAAKARSGSVNANTNKLTAKLSQRDRGSPSPARRIAADIGSDYGSIDEDEGEEPQEVDMTPFLASIREEFRDAVENLHKTPDTDTEERCEMVQKLLLCIFENDDDFDDDQAELIAECLCYIFSRQLRKKKILPSDPTEENVDESFAMPLFTIFRNLCMTPDSDPSRNPLLSIVAEMLNRCNKIGYLLLYFMKAGRRDSGEESTTAYADLCRVMDESVDQRLVKDLRQCHLNDYRLFGYLVPYVYANFQQEAMQSTKLLRLVCGSIDATQLLDMVGEAVRENMSIFRKDYFTSLITASLEWETIEQFFFWQLMHAEDVPVEWVLPIVHKLEYPKHAEAMTQILLMLKRMDRDPTMTLVRNMFSREPSHPRDLFTVHALKILVDDNDVGMKLADLIAGLIGKLITAGDLTMTQAKSKRTSQRYVCLEHVFAHLDKFRQTCLTKESRMAESFLSRESLQDAFTKARKSDKLSSLRIRFSELFAVMEILNDDSASSSRTLRRARGKSSHAAAGGSKGPKDESSDDESAASKPKRKRPKIVVDSDSD
;
A
#
# COMPACT_ATOMS: atom_id res chain seq x y z
N MET A 1 -9.74 1.01 23.16
CA MET A 1 -8.50 1.36 23.88
C MET A 1 -8.75 2.29 25.07
N ILE A 2 -8.92 3.62 24.92
CA ILE A 2 -9.02 4.58 26.04
C ILE A 2 -10.05 4.15 27.13
N ARG A 3 -11.26 3.73 26.75
CA ARG A 3 -12.29 3.24 27.69
C ARG A 3 -11.81 2.07 28.57
N HIS A 4 -11.05 1.13 28.01
CA HIS A 4 -10.48 -0.01 28.73
C HIS A 4 -9.30 0.42 29.62
N ALA A 5 -8.42 1.30 29.10
CA ALA A 5 -7.31 1.86 29.87
C ALA A 5 -7.80 2.70 31.09
N LEU A 6 -8.96 3.35 31.03
CA LEU A 6 -9.54 4.03 32.20
C LEU A 6 -9.91 3.08 33.34
N SER A 7 -10.32 1.85 33.02
CA SER A 7 -10.60 0.80 34.03
C SER A 7 -9.32 0.15 34.56
N THR A 8 -8.35 -0.14 33.70
CA THR A 8 -7.19 -1.00 34.05
C THR A 8 -5.88 -0.22 34.29
N GLN A 9 -5.58 0.82 33.51
CA GLN A 9 -4.30 1.54 33.53
C GLN A 9 -4.48 3.07 33.31
N PRO A 10 -4.96 3.82 34.32
CA PRO A 10 -5.25 5.25 34.20
C PRO A 10 -4.09 6.14 33.66
N PRO A 11 -2.80 5.90 33.97
CA PRO A 11 -1.71 6.70 33.40
C PRO A 11 -1.63 6.62 31.87
N ILE A 12 -1.89 5.44 31.28
CA ILE A 12 -1.89 5.27 29.82
C ILE A 12 -3.11 5.94 29.21
N ALA A 13 -4.28 5.87 29.85
CA ALA A 13 -5.46 6.62 29.43
C ALA A 13 -5.20 8.14 29.40
N ASN A 14 -4.54 8.68 30.43
CA ASN A 14 -4.15 10.09 30.47
C ASN A 14 -3.17 10.46 29.36
N GLY A 15 -2.11 9.66 29.16
CA GLY A 15 -1.12 9.90 28.09
C GLY A 15 -1.72 9.88 26.67
N LEU A 16 -2.66 8.96 26.41
CA LEU A 16 -3.37 8.89 25.12
C LEU A 16 -4.28 10.10 24.88
N VAL A 17 -4.95 10.60 25.92
CA VAL A 17 -5.85 11.76 25.82
C VAL A 17 -5.05 13.07 25.73
N ASP A 18 -3.96 13.22 26.48
CA ASP A 18 -3.02 14.34 26.37
C ASP A 18 -2.40 14.41 24.97
N PHE A 19 -1.89 13.27 24.46
CA PHE A 19 -1.36 13.17 23.10
C PHE A 19 -2.39 13.58 22.03
N LEU A 20 -3.64 13.11 22.15
CA LEU A 20 -4.72 13.49 21.23
C LEU A 20 -4.99 15.01 21.26
N CYS A 21 -5.03 15.62 22.44
CA CYS A 21 -5.29 17.05 22.59
C CYS A 21 -4.15 17.92 22.05
N ARG A 22 -2.89 17.53 22.28
CA ARG A 22 -1.69 18.24 21.80
C ARG A 22 -1.49 18.11 20.29
N SER A 23 -1.69 16.90 19.75
CA SER A 23 -1.44 16.60 18.33
C SER A 23 -2.24 17.50 17.37
N ILE A 24 -3.42 17.98 17.79
CA ILE A 24 -4.25 18.90 16.99
C ILE A 24 -3.52 20.22 16.70
N HIS A 25 -2.72 20.71 17.64
CA HIS A 25 -2.03 22.00 17.54
C HIS A 25 -0.54 21.86 17.20
N GLU A 26 0.11 20.81 17.70
CA GLU A 26 1.57 20.63 17.60
C GLU A 26 2.00 19.91 16.31
N LEU A 27 1.18 19.04 15.72
CA LEU A 27 1.58 18.20 14.58
C LEU A 27 1.76 18.98 13.27
N TYR A 28 0.80 19.85 12.92
CA TYR A 28 0.90 20.73 11.76
C TYR A 28 0.00 21.97 11.92
N PRO A 29 0.50 23.06 12.53
CA PRO A 29 -0.30 24.24 12.85
C PRO A 29 -1.17 24.81 11.70
N PRO A 30 -0.73 24.84 10.42
CA PRO A 30 -1.55 25.35 9.32
C PRO A 30 -2.84 24.56 9.02
N ILE A 31 -2.99 23.33 9.51
CA ILE A 31 -4.22 22.52 9.36
C ILE A 31 -4.89 22.18 10.70
N ALA A 32 -4.41 22.70 11.83
CA ALA A 32 -5.02 22.53 13.14
C ALA A 32 -6.57 22.68 13.16
N PRO A 33 -7.20 23.70 12.53
CA PRO A 33 -8.67 23.77 12.48
C PRO A 33 -9.33 22.62 11.69
N LYS A 34 -8.66 22.05 10.67
CA LYS A 34 -9.16 20.89 9.93
C LYS A 34 -8.99 19.59 10.73
N LEU A 35 -7.87 19.42 11.43
CA LEU A 35 -7.65 18.31 12.35
C LEU A 35 -8.71 18.31 13.46
N LEU A 36 -8.98 19.47 14.06
CA LEU A 36 -10.01 19.62 15.08
C LEU A 36 -11.40 19.23 14.56
N ILE A 37 -11.78 19.66 13.35
CA ILE A 37 -13.05 19.25 12.71
C ILE A 37 -13.07 17.73 12.49
N SER A 38 -11.98 17.15 11.96
CA SER A 38 -11.89 15.71 11.68
C SER A 38 -12.06 14.86 12.96
N VAL A 39 -11.40 15.24 14.06
CA VAL A 39 -11.51 14.54 15.34
C VAL A 39 -12.90 14.71 15.95
N ASN A 40 -13.52 15.90 15.83
CA ASN A 40 -14.91 16.10 16.23
C ASN A 40 -15.90 15.23 15.43
N CYS A 41 -15.70 15.08 14.11
CA CYS A 41 -16.51 14.19 13.28
C CYS A 41 -16.32 12.72 13.66
N ALA A 42 -15.09 12.29 13.97
CA ALA A 42 -14.84 10.93 14.47
C ALA A 42 -15.56 10.66 15.81
N PHE A 43 -15.51 11.60 16.75
CA PHE A 43 -16.26 11.49 18.01
C PHE A 43 -17.78 11.45 17.81
N LYS A 44 -18.34 12.25 16.90
CA LYS A 44 -19.78 12.17 16.56
C LYS A 44 -20.16 10.81 15.99
N CYS A 45 -19.37 10.31 15.02
CA CYS A 45 -19.55 8.98 14.44
C CYS A 45 -19.56 7.87 15.50
N LEU A 46 -18.68 7.95 16.51
CA LEU A 46 -18.65 6.99 17.64
C LEU A 46 -19.88 7.06 18.55
N VAL A 47 -20.53 8.22 18.68
CA VAL A 47 -21.81 8.37 19.40
C VAL A 47 -22.95 7.80 18.56
N ASP A 48 -23.02 8.17 17.28
CA ASP A 48 -24.08 7.76 16.35
C ASP A 48 -24.09 6.23 16.12
N GLN A 49 -22.92 5.58 16.20
CA GLN A 49 -22.76 4.12 16.08
C GLN A 49 -22.95 3.34 17.39
N SER A 50 -23.41 3.97 18.47
CA SER A 50 -23.73 3.35 19.77
C SER A 50 -22.58 2.65 20.53
N VAL A 51 -21.32 2.86 20.11
CA VAL A 51 -20.11 2.25 20.73
C VAL A 51 -19.92 2.69 22.20
N THR A 52 -20.47 3.85 22.56
CA THR A 52 -20.61 4.33 23.94
C THR A 52 -21.96 5.00 24.14
N SER A 53 -22.76 4.52 25.09
CA SER A 53 -24.08 5.07 25.46
C SER A 53 -24.04 6.53 25.95
N SER A 54 -22.88 7.02 26.39
CA SER A 54 -22.57 8.46 26.42
C SER A 54 -21.05 8.66 26.35
N LEU A 55 -20.61 9.62 25.53
CA LEU A 55 -19.21 10.03 25.46
C LEU A 55 -18.75 10.66 26.79
N SER A 56 -19.65 11.30 27.53
CA SER A 56 -19.37 11.98 28.81
C SER A 56 -18.79 11.03 29.86
N THR A 57 -19.17 9.75 29.88
CA THR A 57 -18.69 8.75 30.85
C THR A 57 -17.20 8.43 30.68
N VAL A 58 -16.66 8.65 29.47
CA VAL A 58 -15.23 8.52 29.15
C VAL A 58 -14.52 9.86 29.33
N LEU A 59 -15.13 10.96 28.88
CA LEU A 59 -14.52 12.28 28.82
C LEU A 59 -14.51 13.06 30.15
N GLU A 60 -15.48 12.82 31.04
CA GLU A 60 -15.55 13.43 32.38
C GLU A 60 -15.11 12.47 33.50
N ASN A 61 -14.51 11.33 33.15
CA ASN A 61 -14.12 10.29 34.09
C ASN A 61 -13.19 10.82 35.20
N VAL A 62 -13.49 10.52 36.46
CA VAL A 62 -12.74 11.01 37.63
C VAL A 62 -11.28 10.52 37.64
N ARG A 63 -10.98 9.41 36.94
CA ARG A 63 -9.63 8.84 36.80
C ARG A 63 -8.76 9.56 35.75
N LEU A 64 -9.31 10.54 35.02
CA LEU A 64 -8.51 11.46 34.21
C LEU A 64 -8.02 12.64 35.05
N ASP A 65 -6.76 13.01 34.86
CA ASP A 65 -6.13 14.15 35.50
C ASP A 65 -6.88 15.45 35.16
N LYS A 66 -6.90 16.38 36.13
CA LYS A 66 -7.68 17.62 36.02
C LYS A 66 -7.23 18.45 34.81
N SER A 67 -5.93 18.54 34.57
CA SER A 67 -5.33 19.21 33.41
C SER A 67 -5.74 18.58 32.07
N VAL A 68 -5.73 17.24 32.00
CA VAL A 68 -6.12 16.49 30.80
C VAL A 68 -7.61 16.68 30.48
N ARG A 69 -8.47 16.65 31.51
CA ARG A 69 -9.90 16.98 31.35
C ARG A 69 -10.15 18.44 30.96
N GLU A 70 -9.33 19.38 31.43
CA GLU A 70 -9.41 20.79 31.04
C GLU A 70 -8.99 20.99 29.58
N MET A 71 -7.86 20.44 29.14
CA MET A 71 -7.45 20.44 27.72
C MET A 71 -8.46 19.78 26.79
N LEU A 72 -9.08 18.68 27.23
CA LEU A 72 -10.13 18.01 26.48
C LEU A 72 -11.41 18.86 26.39
N ARG A 73 -11.84 19.48 27.49
CA ARG A 73 -12.98 20.41 27.49
C ARG A 73 -12.70 21.64 26.62
N ASP A 74 -11.46 22.12 26.56
CA ASP A 74 -11.11 23.29 25.76
C ASP A 74 -11.06 23.02 24.26
N ASN A 75 -10.59 21.83 23.85
CA ASN A 75 -10.61 21.42 22.44
C ASN A 75 -12.03 21.04 21.95
N PHE A 76 -12.82 20.37 22.79
CA PHE A 76 -14.04 19.67 22.36
C PHE A 76 -15.34 20.24 22.97
N LYS A 77 -15.46 21.58 23.02
CA LYS A 77 -16.57 22.31 23.65
C LYS A 77 -17.96 21.91 23.16
N ASP A 78 -18.09 21.54 21.88
CA ASP A 78 -19.37 21.19 21.25
C ASP A 78 -19.82 19.75 21.54
N LEU A 79 -18.91 18.85 21.93
CA LEU A 79 -19.23 17.45 22.30
C LEU A 79 -19.69 17.31 23.75
N MET A 80 -19.45 18.33 24.58
CA MET A 80 -19.65 18.29 26.04
C MET A 80 -20.87 19.08 26.52
N ARG A 81 -21.71 19.60 25.60
CA ARG A 81 -23.01 20.17 25.95
C ARG A 81 -24.10 19.10 25.93
N PRO A 82 -24.91 18.94 26.99
CA PRO A 82 -26.13 18.16 26.89
C PRO A 82 -27.07 18.81 25.86
N VAL A 83 -27.72 17.98 25.04
CA VAL A 83 -28.67 18.42 24.01
C VAL A 83 -29.81 19.19 24.66
N GLN A 84 -30.00 20.45 24.24
CA GLN A 84 -31.14 21.25 24.72
C GLN A 84 -32.44 20.74 24.10
N ALA A 85 -33.46 20.58 24.93
CA ALA A 85 -34.82 20.28 24.50
C ALA A 85 -35.43 21.46 23.69
N PRO A 86 -36.48 21.24 22.87
CA PRO A 86 -37.03 22.26 21.97
C PRO A 86 -37.58 23.48 22.70
N PRO A 87 -37.64 24.67 22.04
CA PRO A 87 -37.92 25.93 22.72
C PRO A 87 -39.41 26.13 23.02
N THR A 88 -39.74 26.34 24.30
CA THR A 88 -41.01 26.96 24.74
C THR A 88 -40.79 28.42 25.15
N LEU A 89 -41.70 29.29 24.72
CA LEU A 89 -41.70 30.74 24.92
C LEU A 89 -42.22 31.15 26.34
N PRO A 90 -42.05 32.42 26.78
CA PRO A 90 -41.67 32.71 28.18
C PRO A 90 -42.73 33.41 29.07
N ALA A 91 -42.54 33.31 30.39
CA ALA A 91 -42.93 34.26 31.46
C ALA A 91 -42.13 33.88 32.74
N GLU A 92 -41.21 34.70 33.26
CA GLU A 92 -41.38 35.84 34.19
C GLU A 92 -41.66 35.49 35.67
N LEU A 93 -40.81 36.07 36.57
CA LEU A 93 -40.89 36.19 38.05
C LEU A 93 -41.12 34.88 38.87
N SER A 94 -40.35 34.55 39.91
CA SER A 94 -40.00 35.40 41.06
C SER A 94 -38.99 34.70 42.01
N THR A 95 -38.38 35.48 42.91
CA THR A 95 -37.38 35.03 43.90
C THR A 95 -37.98 34.52 45.21
N ALA A 96 -37.42 33.45 45.80
CA ALA A 96 -37.46 33.21 47.25
C ALA A 96 -36.26 32.35 47.73
N ARG A 97 -35.88 32.49 49.00
CA ARG A 97 -34.59 32.05 49.60
C ARG A 97 -34.85 31.31 50.92
N ALA A 98 -34.17 30.19 51.15
CA ALA A 98 -33.98 29.58 52.48
C ALA A 98 -32.70 28.71 52.51
N THR A 99 -31.96 28.70 53.63
CA THR A 99 -30.62 28.08 53.77
C THR A 99 -30.44 27.28 55.09
N PRO A 100 -29.45 26.37 55.20
CA PRO A 100 -29.21 25.49 56.37
C PRO A 100 -27.98 25.82 57.25
N PRO A 101 -28.00 25.39 58.54
CA PRO A 101 -26.89 24.66 59.21
C PRO A 101 -27.43 23.37 59.92
N PRO A 102 -26.75 22.66 60.87
CA PRO A 102 -25.35 22.72 61.36
C PRO A 102 -24.58 21.35 61.41
N ILE A 103 -23.24 21.29 61.23
CA ILE A 103 -22.09 21.38 62.18
C ILE A 103 -21.89 20.16 63.14
N ILE A 104 -20.70 19.53 63.14
CA ILE A 104 -19.71 19.40 64.25
C ILE A 104 -18.49 18.56 63.78
N ASN A 105 -17.28 18.96 64.22
CA ASN A 105 -15.96 18.35 63.99
C ASN A 105 -15.12 18.56 65.27
N LEU A 106 -14.33 17.57 65.73
CA LEU A 106 -13.36 17.58 66.86
C LEU A 106 -12.46 16.30 66.69
N GLU A 107 -11.32 16.02 67.34
CA GLU A 107 -10.11 16.72 67.87
C GLU A 107 -9.18 15.59 68.45
N GLU A 108 -7.92 15.77 68.81
CA GLU A 108 -6.70 16.17 68.06
C GLU A 108 -5.47 15.77 68.92
N ASP A 109 -4.40 15.11 68.40
CA ASP A 109 -3.22 14.74 69.23
C ASP A 109 -1.85 14.73 68.52
N LEU A 110 -0.84 15.17 69.29
CA LEU A 110 0.40 15.89 68.93
C LEU A 110 1.69 15.04 68.91
N LEU A 111 2.74 15.55 68.21
CA LEU A 111 4.20 15.71 68.58
C LEU A 111 4.96 14.59 69.36
N ASP A 112 6.29 14.35 69.30
CA ASP A 112 7.44 15.00 68.65
C ASP A 112 8.74 14.12 68.62
N MET A 113 9.73 14.52 67.81
CA MET A 113 11.21 14.44 68.02
C MET A 113 12.10 13.16 67.99
N THR A 114 13.32 13.42 67.46
CA THR A 114 14.65 12.70 67.45
C THR A 114 14.95 11.80 66.22
N GLY A 115 16.12 11.83 65.56
CA GLY A 115 17.34 12.63 65.69
C GLY A 115 18.52 12.09 64.82
N SER A 116 18.95 12.90 63.82
CA SER A 116 20.34 13.22 63.39
C SER A 116 21.42 12.16 63.09
N PHE A 117 22.01 12.19 61.88
CA PHE A 117 23.43 12.60 61.64
C PHE A 117 23.73 12.91 60.15
N SER A 118 24.88 13.54 59.88
CA SER A 118 25.33 14.09 58.57
C SER A 118 26.76 13.64 58.24
N ASP A 119 27.14 13.55 56.94
CA ASP A 119 28.46 14.00 56.44
C ASP A 119 28.50 14.21 54.91
N ASP A 120 29.51 14.94 54.44
CA ASP A 120 29.64 15.61 53.12
C ASP A 120 30.72 14.99 52.18
N THR A 121 30.91 15.63 51.00
CA THR A 121 31.98 15.54 49.95
C THR A 121 31.53 14.96 48.59
N LYS A 122 31.67 15.60 47.42
CA LYS A 122 32.76 16.39 46.74
C LYS A 122 33.95 15.51 46.30
N ASP A 123 34.56 15.64 45.11
CA ASP A 123 34.33 16.42 43.87
C ASP A 123 35.10 15.70 42.70
N ASP A 124 35.04 16.25 41.46
CA ASP A 124 36.03 16.17 40.35
C ASP A 124 36.20 14.94 39.39
N ASP A 125 35.88 15.21 38.12
CA ASP A 125 36.72 15.18 36.89
C ASP A 125 37.06 13.95 35.99
N ASP A 126 36.89 14.27 34.69
CA ASP A 126 37.68 13.99 33.47
C ASP A 126 37.68 12.65 32.68
N VAL A 127 37.13 12.78 31.45
CA VAL A 127 37.74 12.56 30.11
C VAL A 127 38.61 11.32 29.84
N GLU A 128 38.23 10.52 28.82
CA GLU A 128 39.20 10.07 27.81
C GLU A 128 38.58 9.74 26.42
N ASP A 129 39.41 9.75 25.38
CA ASP A 129 39.06 9.74 23.95
C ASP A 129 39.86 8.67 23.16
N ALA A 130 39.42 8.38 21.94
CA ALA A 130 40.23 7.92 20.80
C ALA A 130 40.99 6.56 20.81
N ALA A 131 40.31 5.58 20.16
CA ALA A 131 40.74 5.01 18.87
C ALA A 131 41.82 3.88 18.77
N LYS A 132 41.85 3.31 17.55
CA LYS A 132 42.80 2.34 16.93
C LYS A 132 42.67 0.86 17.35
N ALA A 133 43.03 -0.13 16.51
CA ALA A 133 43.10 -0.20 15.04
C ALA A 133 43.38 -1.64 14.55
N ARG A 134 42.98 -1.92 13.30
CA ARG A 134 43.67 -2.76 12.28
C ARG A 134 43.83 -4.29 12.46
N SER A 135 43.61 -4.95 11.31
CA SER A 135 44.32 -6.15 10.80
C SER A 135 44.02 -7.49 11.49
N GLY A 136 43.88 -8.62 10.79
CA GLY A 136 43.80 -8.79 9.33
C GLY A 136 43.83 -10.26 8.91
N SER A 137 43.24 -10.51 7.73
CA SER A 137 43.76 -11.40 6.68
C SER A 137 43.87 -12.92 6.89
N VAL A 138 42.93 -13.64 6.27
CA VAL A 138 43.18 -14.78 5.34
C VAL A 138 43.96 -15.99 5.87
N ASN A 139 43.29 -17.16 5.98
CA ASN A 139 43.43 -18.19 4.94
C ASN A 139 42.33 -19.26 4.96
N ALA A 140 42.07 -19.85 3.79
CA ALA A 140 41.23 -21.04 3.64
C ALA A 140 42.11 -22.31 3.57
N ASN A 141 41.58 -23.47 4.00
CA ASN A 141 41.46 -24.63 3.10
C ASN A 141 40.80 -25.88 3.73
N THR A 142 39.78 -26.38 3.00
CA THR A 142 39.49 -27.79 2.63
C THR A 142 39.31 -28.91 3.66
N ASN A 143 38.25 -29.68 3.37
CA ASN A 143 37.93 -31.09 3.67
C ASN A 143 36.95 -31.32 4.84
N LYS A 144 35.71 -31.77 4.56
CA LYS A 144 35.28 -33.13 4.12
C LYS A 144 35.63 -34.21 5.16
N LEU A 145 34.70 -34.56 6.05
CA LEU A 145 33.91 -35.82 5.99
C LEU A 145 32.90 -35.98 7.17
N THR A 146 31.72 -36.52 6.85
CA THR A 146 30.85 -37.42 7.66
C THR A 146 30.53 -37.17 9.16
N ALA A 147 29.28 -36.77 9.41
CA ALA A 147 28.19 -37.56 10.01
C ALA A 147 28.23 -38.13 11.47
N LYS A 148 27.05 -37.97 12.11
CA LYS A 148 26.46 -38.68 13.29
C LYS A 148 26.76 -38.18 14.72
N LEU A 149 25.80 -37.39 15.22
CA LEU A 149 24.97 -37.64 16.43
C LEU A 149 25.67 -38.15 17.74
N SER A 150 25.71 -37.32 18.80
CA SER A 150 24.79 -37.44 19.97
C SER A 150 25.16 -36.55 21.18
N GLN A 151 24.18 -35.78 21.67
CA GLN A 151 23.89 -35.33 23.06
C GLN A 151 24.95 -34.67 23.99
N ARG A 152 24.60 -33.42 24.43
CA ARG A 152 24.72 -32.79 25.78
C ARG A 152 26.14 -32.60 26.39
N ASP A 153 26.47 -31.56 27.16
CA ASP A 153 25.68 -30.47 27.78
C ASP A 153 26.50 -29.15 27.93
N ARG A 154 25.82 -28.02 28.16
CA ARG A 154 26.26 -26.71 28.73
C ARG A 154 27.70 -26.17 28.52
N GLY A 155 27.81 -24.97 27.92
CA GLY A 155 29.02 -24.12 28.00
C GLY A 155 28.95 -22.82 27.17
N SER A 156 28.49 -21.74 27.78
CA SER A 156 28.24 -20.38 27.26
C SER A 156 29.16 -19.80 26.15
N PRO A 157 28.60 -19.16 25.10
CA PRO A 157 29.33 -18.24 24.22
C PRO A 157 29.16 -16.75 24.61
N SER A 158 30.17 -15.96 24.24
CA SER A 158 30.47 -14.56 24.60
C SER A 158 29.47 -13.48 24.10
N PRO A 159 29.56 -12.21 24.59
CA PRO A 159 28.46 -11.25 24.50
C PRO A 159 28.44 -10.47 23.18
N ALA A 160 27.62 -10.92 22.23
CA ALA A 160 27.26 -10.15 21.03
C ALA A 160 25.75 -10.20 20.69
N ARG A 161 24.91 -10.74 21.60
CA ARG A 161 23.46 -10.95 21.37
C ARG A 161 22.55 -10.18 22.34
N ARG A 162 23.08 -9.22 23.10
CA ARG A 162 22.35 -8.45 24.14
C ARG A 162 21.73 -7.12 23.69
N ILE A 163 21.83 -6.75 22.40
CA ILE A 163 21.25 -5.49 21.87
C ILE A 163 20.08 -5.77 20.89
N ALA A 164 19.69 -7.03 20.72
CA ALA A 164 18.57 -7.45 19.87
C ALA A 164 17.46 -8.19 20.66
N ALA A 165 17.40 -8.00 21.97
CA ALA A 165 16.57 -8.79 22.89
C ALA A 165 15.85 -7.95 23.95
N ASP A 166 15.62 -6.65 23.68
CA ASP A 166 15.01 -5.68 24.63
C ASP A 166 13.91 -4.82 24.00
N ILE A 167 13.38 -5.22 22.83
CA ILE A 167 12.19 -4.63 22.20
C ILE A 167 11.24 -5.78 21.78
N GLY A 168 10.94 -6.67 22.73
CA GLY A 168 10.35 -7.98 22.40
C GLY A 168 9.73 -8.75 23.55
N SER A 169 9.21 -8.09 24.59
CA SER A 169 8.36 -8.74 25.60
C SER A 169 7.48 -7.75 26.38
N ASP A 170 6.57 -7.06 25.67
CA ASP A 170 5.36 -6.52 26.32
C ASP A 170 4.16 -6.52 25.36
N TYR A 171 3.87 -7.72 24.82
CA TYR A 171 2.51 -8.07 24.46
C TYR A 171 2.00 -9.01 25.54
N GLY A 172 1.41 -8.42 26.59
CA GLY A 172 0.63 -9.18 27.56
C GLY A 172 -0.38 -10.05 26.84
N SER A 173 -0.53 -11.28 27.35
CA SER A 173 -1.65 -12.15 26.99
C SER A 173 -2.94 -11.37 27.12
N ILE A 174 -3.59 -11.08 25.99
CA ILE A 174 -4.91 -10.48 25.98
C ILE A 174 -5.83 -11.55 26.54
N ASP A 175 -6.29 -11.32 27.77
CA ASP A 175 -7.31 -12.13 28.43
C ASP A 175 -8.50 -12.35 27.49
N GLU A 176 -9.14 -13.50 27.62
CA GLU A 176 -10.32 -13.84 26.83
C GLU A 176 -11.37 -12.74 27.00
N ASP A 177 -11.79 -12.15 25.89
CA ASP A 177 -12.76 -11.06 25.83
C ASP A 177 -14.14 -11.64 26.22
N GLU A 178 -14.40 -11.70 27.53
CA GLU A 178 -15.72 -11.99 28.14
C GLU A 178 -16.71 -10.89 27.72
N GLY A 179 -17.12 -10.95 26.46
CA GLY A 179 -18.24 -10.19 25.94
C GLY A 179 -19.53 -10.64 26.60
N GLU A 180 -20.39 -9.66 26.90
CA GLU A 180 -21.68 -9.80 27.56
C GLU A 180 -22.40 -11.10 27.18
N GLU A 181 -22.84 -11.86 28.20
CA GLU A 181 -23.68 -13.03 28.00
C GLU A 181 -24.86 -12.66 27.09
N PRO A 182 -25.22 -13.53 26.11
CA PRO A 182 -26.34 -13.24 25.25
C PRO A 182 -27.59 -13.01 26.10
N GLN A 183 -28.38 -11.99 25.77
CA GLN A 183 -29.80 -12.04 26.11
C GLN A 183 -30.33 -13.36 25.54
N GLU A 184 -30.79 -14.25 26.42
CA GLU A 184 -31.47 -15.48 26.02
C GLU A 184 -32.71 -15.06 25.23
N VAL A 185 -32.61 -15.13 23.90
CA VAL A 185 -33.76 -15.05 23.04
C VAL A 185 -34.45 -16.40 23.21
N ASP A 186 -35.66 -16.37 23.76
CA ASP A 186 -36.48 -17.57 23.86
C ASP A 186 -36.69 -18.12 22.45
N MET A 187 -36.09 -19.28 22.17
CA MET A 187 -36.11 -19.89 20.84
C MET A 187 -37.36 -20.76 20.63
N THR A 188 -38.18 -20.97 21.67
CA THR A 188 -39.41 -21.76 21.58
C THR A 188 -40.44 -21.27 20.54
N PRO A 189 -40.70 -19.95 20.33
CA PRO A 189 -41.60 -19.51 19.25
C PRO A 189 -41.08 -19.84 17.84
N PHE A 190 -39.77 -19.79 17.62
CA PHE A 190 -39.15 -20.14 16.33
C PHE A 190 -39.22 -21.65 16.10
N LEU A 191 -38.83 -22.45 17.09
CA LEU A 191 -38.95 -23.92 17.05
C LEU A 191 -40.39 -24.39 16.82
N ALA A 192 -41.39 -23.72 17.41
CA ALA A 192 -42.79 -24.03 17.20
C ALA A 192 -43.31 -23.68 15.78
N SER A 193 -42.59 -22.82 15.04
CA SER A 193 -42.93 -22.40 13.67
C SER A 193 -42.23 -23.24 12.59
N ILE A 194 -41.12 -23.92 12.95
CA ILE A 194 -40.46 -24.93 12.11
C ILE A 194 -41.37 -26.16 12.02
N ARG A 195 -41.50 -26.74 10.81
CA ARG A 195 -42.30 -27.96 10.57
C ARG A 195 -41.72 -29.18 11.31
N GLU A 196 -42.56 -30.19 11.58
CA GLU A 196 -42.21 -31.28 12.51
C GLU A 196 -41.04 -32.15 12.01
N GLU A 197 -40.88 -32.25 10.70
CA GLU A 197 -39.84 -33.01 9.99
C GLU A 197 -38.43 -32.48 10.26
N PHE A 198 -38.30 -31.18 10.56
CA PHE A 198 -37.02 -30.51 10.83
C PHE A 198 -36.83 -30.13 12.30
N ARG A 199 -37.94 -29.93 13.04
CA ARG A 199 -37.95 -29.41 14.42
C ARG A 199 -37.07 -30.22 15.36
N ASP A 200 -37.19 -31.55 15.36
CA ASP A 200 -36.44 -32.42 16.26
C ASP A 200 -34.92 -32.28 16.06
N ALA A 201 -34.45 -32.13 14.82
CA ALA A 201 -33.03 -31.96 14.54
C ALA A 201 -32.49 -30.60 15.02
N VAL A 202 -33.26 -29.52 14.81
CA VAL A 202 -32.89 -28.16 15.29
C VAL A 202 -32.95 -28.07 16.81
N GLU A 203 -33.97 -28.66 17.45
CA GLU A 203 -34.14 -28.65 18.90
C GLU A 203 -33.06 -29.49 19.61
N ASN A 204 -32.70 -30.65 19.07
CA ASN A 204 -31.59 -31.45 19.59
C ASN A 204 -30.25 -30.70 19.43
N LEU A 205 -29.98 -30.11 18.26
CA LEU A 205 -28.77 -29.27 18.04
C LEU A 205 -28.68 -28.09 19.02
N HIS A 206 -29.81 -27.50 19.41
CA HIS A 206 -29.85 -26.42 20.41
C HIS A 206 -29.58 -26.90 21.84
N LYS A 207 -30.05 -28.11 22.20
CA LYS A 207 -29.82 -28.72 23.52
C LYS A 207 -28.39 -29.23 23.71
N THR A 208 -27.70 -29.63 22.63
CA THR A 208 -26.32 -30.10 22.73
C THR A 208 -25.36 -28.96 23.14
N PRO A 209 -24.56 -29.14 24.21
CA PRO A 209 -23.71 -28.07 24.73
C PRO A 209 -22.64 -27.62 23.73
N ASP A 210 -22.31 -26.33 23.74
CA ASP A 210 -21.29 -25.71 22.86
C ASP A 210 -19.90 -26.39 22.91
N THR A 211 -19.61 -27.14 23.99
CA THR A 211 -18.36 -27.89 24.16
C THR A 211 -18.28 -29.14 23.30
N ASP A 212 -19.43 -29.78 23.00
CA ASP A 212 -19.45 -30.98 22.18
C ASP A 212 -19.60 -30.62 20.70
N THR A 213 -18.45 -30.36 20.08
CA THR A 213 -18.39 -29.95 18.67
C THR A 213 -18.66 -31.14 17.72
N GLU A 214 -18.38 -32.37 18.15
CA GLU A 214 -18.57 -33.58 17.35
C GLU A 214 -20.05 -33.97 17.28
N GLU A 215 -20.75 -34.05 18.43
CA GLU A 215 -22.19 -34.32 18.46
C GLU A 215 -22.99 -33.22 17.73
N ARG A 216 -22.57 -31.94 17.83
CA ARG A 216 -23.22 -30.85 17.07
C ARG A 216 -22.97 -30.96 15.56
N CYS A 217 -21.81 -31.46 15.12
CA CYS A 217 -21.60 -31.77 13.71
C CYS A 217 -22.53 -32.91 13.24
N GLU A 218 -22.73 -33.94 14.06
CA GLU A 218 -23.70 -34.99 13.74
C GLU A 218 -25.14 -34.45 13.67
N MET A 219 -25.56 -33.59 14.60
CA MET A 219 -26.92 -33.02 14.57
C MET A 219 -27.13 -32.11 13.35
N VAL A 220 -26.12 -31.33 12.95
CA VAL A 220 -26.16 -30.60 11.67
C VAL A 220 -26.26 -31.58 10.49
N GLN A 221 -25.48 -32.67 10.45
CA GLN A 221 -25.59 -33.64 9.36
C GLN A 221 -26.97 -34.33 9.32
N LYS A 222 -27.57 -34.63 10.48
CA LYS A 222 -28.94 -35.17 10.59
C LYS A 222 -29.97 -34.16 10.07
N LEU A 223 -29.86 -32.87 10.45
CA LEU A 223 -30.71 -31.81 9.92
C LEU A 223 -30.64 -31.70 8.39
N LEU A 224 -29.43 -31.73 7.81
CA LEU A 224 -29.25 -31.68 6.36
C LEU A 224 -29.87 -32.91 5.66
N LEU A 225 -29.73 -34.10 6.24
CA LEU A 225 -30.39 -35.31 5.74
C LEU A 225 -31.92 -35.18 5.78
N CYS A 226 -32.50 -34.69 6.89
CA CYS A 226 -33.94 -34.44 6.98
C CYS A 226 -34.43 -33.47 5.90
N ILE A 227 -33.64 -32.43 5.59
CA ILE A 227 -33.96 -31.46 4.53
C ILE A 227 -33.91 -32.11 3.14
N PHE A 228 -32.93 -32.98 2.86
CA PHE A 228 -32.88 -33.71 1.59
C PHE A 228 -33.98 -34.78 1.44
N GLU A 229 -34.40 -35.41 2.54
CA GLU A 229 -35.45 -36.43 2.54
C GLU A 229 -36.86 -35.83 2.40
N ASN A 230 -37.05 -34.55 2.80
CA ASN A 230 -38.34 -33.85 2.81
C ASN A 230 -38.27 -32.52 2.01
N ASP A 231 -37.62 -32.54 0.84
CA ASP A 231 -37.42 -31.38 -0.05
C ASP A 231 -38.75 -30.74 -0.49
N ASP A 232 -39.81 -31.55 -0.70
CA ASP A 232 -41.18 -31.08 -1.00
C ASP A 232 -41.78 -30.20 0.13
N ASP A 233 -41.29 -30.33 1.36
CA ASP A 233 -41.72 -29.58 2.54
C ASP A 233 -40.74 -28.45 2.93
N PHE A 234 -39.66 -28.26 2.16
CA PHE A 234 -38.65 -27.23 2.37
C PHE A 234 -38.88 -26.02 1.45
N ASP A 235 -39.60 -25.01 1.96
CA ASP A 235 -39.85 -23.74 1.27
C ASP A 235 -38.97 -22.59 1.80
N ASP A 236 -39.05 -21.43 1.16
CA ASP A 236 -38.29 -20.22 1.54
C ASP A 236 -38.59 -19.78 2.99
N ASP A 237 -39.84 -19.94 3.46
CA ASP A 237 -40.24 -19.63 4.84
C ASP A 237 -39.54 -20.56 5.85
N GLN A 238 -39.44 -21.87 5.56
CA GLN A 238 -38.65 -22.81 6.37
C GLN A 238 -37.15 -22.53 6.29
N ALA A 239 -36.63 -22.16 5.12
CA ALA A 239 -35.23 -21.78 4.96
C ALA A 239 -34.86 -20.58 5.85
N GLU A 240 -35.71 -19.55 5.89
CA GLU A 240 -35.52 -18.38 6.75
C GLU A 240 -35.54 -18.74 8.25
N LEU A 241 -36.54 -19.52 8.68
CA LEU A 241 -36.69 -19.95 10.08
C LEU A 241 -35.51 -20.82 10.56
N ILE A 242 -35.09 -21.79 9.74
CA ILE A 242 -33.96 -22.67 10.06
C ILE A 242 -32.65 -21.86 10.07
N ALA A 243 -32.45 -20.94 9.13
CA ALA A 243 -31.30 -20.04 9.12
C ALA A 243 -31.25 -19.12 10.36
N GLU A 244 -32.39 -18.60 10.83
CA GLU A 244 -32.49 -17.82 12.07
C GLU A 244 -32.06 -18.65 13.29
N CYS A 245 -32.61 -19.86 13.45
CA CYS A 245 -32.20 -20.78 14.51
C CYS A 245 -30.71 -21.13 14.44
N LEU A 246 -30.17 -21.44 13.25
CA LEU A 246 -28.75 -21.75 13.08
C LEU A 246 -27.85 -20.54 13.42
N CYS A 247 -28.21 -19.33 13.01
CA CYS A 247 -27.49 -18.11 13.40
C CYS A 247 -27.50 -17.86 14.91
N TYR A 248 -28.59 -18.19 15.61
CA TYR A 248 -28.67 -18.10 17.07
C TYR A 248 -27.82 -19.19 17.76
N ILE A 249 -28.00 -20.44 17.35
CA ILE A 249 -27.26 -21.62 17.85
C ILE A 249 -25.75 -21.46 17.68
N PHE A 250 -25.29 -20.90 16.55
CA PHE A 250 -23.87 -20.66 16.28
C PHE A 250 -23.39 -19.28 16.77
N SER A 251 -24.21 -18.49 17.46
CA SER A 251 -23.88 -17.09 17.80
C SER A 251 -22.57 -16.93 18.57
N ARG A 252 -22.26 -17.79 19.55
CA ARG A 252 -20.97 -17.79 20.27
C ARG A 252 -19.78 -18.09 19.34
N GLN A 253 -19.94 -19.03 18.42
CA GLN A 253 -18.91 -19.40 17.43
C GLN A 253 -18.69 -18.26 16.41
N LEU A 254 -19.78 -17.68 15.89
CA LEU A 254 -19.76 -16.54 14.97
C LEU A 254 -19.21 -15.26 15.63
N ARG A 255 -19.32 -15.09 16.96
CA ARG A 255 -18.68 -13.97 17.69
C ARG A 255 -17.16 -14.09 17.77
N LYS A 256 -16.56 -15.28 17.63
CA LYS A 256 -15.10 -15.49 17.69
C LYS A 256 -14.41 -14.61 16.66
N LYS A 257 -13.50 -13.73 17.13
CA LYS A 257 -12.81 -12.72 16.29
C LYS A 257 -11.63 -13.28 15.51
N LYS A 258 -10.96 -14.31 16.04
CA LYS A 258 -9.80 -14.95 15.41
C LYS A 258 -10.19 -16.36 14.99
N ILE A 259 -10.32 -16.57 13.69
CA ILE A 259 -10.68 -17.87 13.11
C ILE A 259 -9.49 -18.48 12.38
N LEU A 260 -8.61 -17.66 11.79
CA LEU A 260 -7.31 -18.13 11.33
C LEU A 260 -6.40 -18.44 12.54
N PRO A 261 -5.78 -19.63 12.62
CA PRO A 261 -4.81 -19.97 13.66
C PRO A 261 -3.64 -18.97 13.77
N SER A 262 -2.99 -18.95 14.94
CA SER A 262 -1.77 -18.16 15.14
C SER A 262 -0.67 -18.58 14.16
N ASP A 263 -0.47 -19.88 13.98
CA ASP A 263 0.40 -20.48 12.97
C ASP A 263 -0.45 -21.33 12.01
N PRO A 264 -0.67 -20.89 10.74
CA PRO A 264 -1.56 -21.55 9.80
C PRO A 264 -0.88 -22.76 9.11
N THR A 265 -0.44 -23.73 9.91
CA THR A 265 -0.08 -25.06 9.41
C THR A 265 -1.31 -25.78 8.88
N GLU A 266 -1.12 -26.81 8.05
CA GLU A 266 -2.23 -27.59 7.49
C GLU A 266 -3.12 -28.17 8.60
N GLU A 267 -2.51 -28.84 9.59
CA GLU A 267 -3.17 -29.44 10.76
C GLU A 267 -4.00 -28.41 11.57
N ASN A 268 -3.41 -27.26 11.94
CA ASN A 268 -4.11 -26.24 12.75
C ASN A 268 -5.29 -25.60 12.00
N VAL A 269 -5.18 -25.49 10.68
CA VAL A 269 -6.26 -24.96 9.83
C VAL A 269 -7.38 -25.99 9.70
N ASP A 270 -7.06 -27.28 9.67
CA ASP A 270 -8.06 -28.36 9.59
C ASP A 270 -8.82 -28.52 10.91
N GLU A 271 -8.16 -28.35 12.07
CA GLU A 271 -8.82 -28.20 13.38
C GLU A 271 -9.84 -27.05 13.41
N SER A 272 -9.58 -25.97 12.67
CA SER A 272 -10.49 -24.82 12.58
C SER A 272 -11.80 -25.17 11.86
N PHE A 273 -11.82 -26.23 11.04
CA PHE A 273 -12.99 -26.75 10.34
C PHE A 273 -13.78 -27.81 11.12
N ALA A 274 -13.46 -28.03 12.40
CA ALA A 274 -14.27 -28.84 13.29
C ALA A 274 -15.64 -28.19 13.61
N MET A 275 -15.81 -26.87 13.43
CA MET A 275 -17.05 -26.19 13.83
C MET A 275 -18.28 -26.65 13.00
N PRO A 276 -19.49 -26.80 13.58
CA PRO A 276 -20.66 -27.35 12.88
C PRO A 276 -21.10 -26.56 11.65
N LEU A 277 -20.86 -25.25 11.62
CA LEU A 277 -21.08 -24.41 10.42
C LEU A 277 -20.34 -24.95 9.19
N PHE A 278 -19.11 -25.44 9.36
CA PHE A 278 -18.32 -25.96 8.24
C PHE A 278 -18.85 -27.30 7.73
N THR A 279 -19.68 -28.02 8.48
CA THR A 279 -20.41 -29.19 7.96
C THR A 279 -21.43 -28.76 6.90
N ILE A 280 -22.11 -27.62 7.06
CA ILE A 280 -23.01 -27.07 6.03
C ILE A 280 -22.22 -26.71 4.77
N PHE A 281 -21.10 -25.99 4.92
CA PHE A 281 -20.25 -25.61 3.79
C PHE A 281 -19.60 -26.83 3.10
N ARG A 282 -19.25 -27.88 3.86
CA ARG A 282 -18.71 -29.14 3.34
C ARG A 282 -19.73 -29.84 2.45
N ASN A 283 -20.98 -30.00 2.91
CA ASN A 283 -22.04 -30.57 2.09
C ASN A 283 -22.28 -29.69 0.84
N LEU A 284 -22.47 -28.38 1.00
CA LEU A 284 -22.69 -27.44 -0.12
C LEU A 284 -21.59 -27.51 -1.19
N CYS A 285 -20.33 -27.58 -0.78
CA CYS A 285 -19.19 -27.62 -1.70
C CYS A 285 -19.00 -28.98 -2.37
N MET A 286 -19.36 -30.09 -1.70
CA MET A 286 -19.16 -31.46 -2.21
C MET A 286 -20.35 -31.96 -3.03
N THR A 287 -21.55 -31.43 -2.83
CA THR A 287 -22.71 -31.67 -3.70
C THR A 287 -22.45 -31.11 -5.10
N PRO A 288 -22.57 -31.90 -6.19
CA PRO A 288 -22.32 -31.44 -7.56
C PRO A 288 -23.22 -30.29 -8.01
N ASP A 289 -22.72 -29.44 -8.90
CA ASP A 289 -23.42 -28.25 -9.40
C ASP A 289 -24.73 -28.57 -10.16
N SER A 290 -24.87 -29.79 -10.67
CA SER A 290 -26.07 -30.27 -11.37
C SER A 290 -27.12 -30.92 -10.45
N ASP A 291 -26.83 -31.07 -9.17
CA ASP A 291 -27.67 -31.79 -8.22
C ASP A 291 -28.71 -30.84 -7.59
N PRO A 292 -30.03 -31.13 -7.70
CA PRO A 292 -31.06 -30.25 -7.15
C PRO A 292 -30.98 -30.11 -5.62
N SER A 293 -30.44 -31.10 -4.90
CA SER A 293 -30.26 -31.06 -3.43
C SER A 293 -29.30 -29.95 -2.96
N ARG A 294 -28.58 -29.32 -3.89
CA ARG A 294 -27.75 -28.14 -3.63
C ARG A 294 -28.58 -26.87 -3.38
N ASN A 295 -29.79 -26.77 -3.92
CA ASN A 295 -30.62 -25.56 -3.80
C ASN A 295 -31.06 -25.29 -2.35
N PRO A 296 -31.58 -26.26 -1.57
CA PRO A 296 -31.86 -26.06 -0.15
C PRO A 296 -30.65 -25.55 0.65
N LEU A 297 -29.46 -26.11 0.40
CA LEU A 297 -28.22 -25.67 1.05
C LEU A 297 -27.86 -24.23 0.71
N LEU A 298 -28.02 -23.82 -0.55
CA LEU A 298 -27.80 -22.45 -0.99
C LEU A 298 -28.79 -21.49 -0.34
N SER A 299 -30.08 -21.85 -0.24
CA SER A 299 -31.11 -21.04 0.41
C SER A 299 -30.81 -20.82 1.90
N ILE A 300 -30.46 -21.88 2.65
CA ILE A 300 -30.07 -21.75 4.06
C ILE A 300 -28.84 -20.84 4.21
N VAL A 301 -27.81 -21.04 3.40
CA VAL A 301 -26.58 -20.23 3.48
C VAL A 301 -26.82 -18.77 3.06
N ALA A 302 -27.73 -18.52 2.11
CA ALA A 302 -28.15 -17.18 1.72
C ALA A 302 -28.87 -16.46 2.88
N GLU A 303 -29.84 -17.11 3.53
CA GLU A 303 -30.55 -16.50 4.66
C GLU A 303 -29.68 -16.34 5.91
N MET A 304 -28.78 -17.29 6.17
CA MET A 304 -27.76 -17.13 7.21
C MET A 304 -26.82 -15.94 6.91
N LEU A 305 -26.53 -15.66 5.64
CA LEU A 305 -25.70 -14.54 5.21
C LEU A 305 -26.44 -13.18 5.26
N ASN A 306 -27.75 -13.16 4.97
CA ASN A 306 -28.62 -12.00 5.17
C ASN A 306 -28.63 -11.56 6.64
N ARG A 307 -28.62 -12.54 7.57
CA ARG A 307 -28.64 -12.31 9.02
C ARG A 307 -27.24 -12.11 9.62
N CYS A 308 -26.22 -12.80 9.11
CA CYS A 308 -24.84 -12.72 9.59
C CYS A 308 -23.83 -12.54 8.45
N ASN A 309 -23.36 -11.30 8.28
CA ASN A 309 -22.37 -10.90 7.28
C ASN A 309 -20.97 -11.57 7.40
N LYS A 310 -20.76 -12.44 8.39
CA LYS A 310 -19.53 -13.26 8.49
C LYS A 310 -19.57 -14.52 7.61
N ILE A 311 -20.76 -15.05 7.33
CA ILE A 311 -20.95 -16.32 6.63
C ILE A 311 -20.25 -16.32 5.26
N GLY A 312 -20.29 -15.21 4.52
CA GLY A 312 -19.72 -15.11 3.17
C GLY A 312 -18.19 -15.27 3.14
N TYR A 313 -17.46 -14.56 4.01
CA TYR A 313 -15.99 -14.72 4.07
C TYR A 313 -15.55 -16.02 4.76
N LEU A 314 -16.41 -16.62 5.61
CA LEU A 314 -16.16 -17.94 6.19
C LEU A 314 -16.35 -19.07 5.17
N LEU A 315 -17.29 -18.92 4.23
CA LEU A 315 -17.39 -19.80 3.08
C LEU A 315 -16.14 -19.69 2.20
N LEU A 316 -15.65 -18.48 1.90
CA LEU A 316 -14.38 -18.29 1.18
C LEU A 316 -13.18 -18.93 1.89
N TYR A 317 -13.12 -18.87 3.23
CA TYR A 317 -12.10 -19.54 4.02
C TYR A 317 -12.18 -21.07 3.93
N PHE A 318 -13.39 -21.62 4.03
CA PHE A 318 -13.61 -23.05 3.85
C PHE A 318 -13.26 -23.51 2.43
N MET A 319 -13.61 -22.74 1.40
CA MET A 319 -13.28 -23.08 0.01
C MET A 319 -11.78 -23.03 -0.28
N LYS A 320 -11.04 -22.09 0.33
CA LYS A 320 -9.58 -22.00 0.20
C LYS A 320 -8.84 -23.16 0.89
N ALA A 321 -9.27 -23.55 2.08
CA ALA A 321 -8.45 -24.42 2.94
C ALA A 321 -9.12 -25.73 3.38
N GLY A 322 -10.45 -25.85 3.37
CA GLY A 322 -11.20 -27.06 3.73
C GLY A 322 -11.49 -28.02 2.57
N ARG A 323 -10.96 -27.74 1.36
CA ARG A 323 -11.19 -28.53 0.13
C ARG A 323 -9.92 -29.20 -0.47
N ARG A 324 -8.83 -29.29 0.30
CA ARG A 324 -7.53 -29.78 -0.20
C ARG A 324 -7.60 -31.18 -0.85
N ASP A 325 -8.43 -32.07 -0.32
CA ASP A 325 -8.58 -33.45 -0.82
C ASP A 325 -9.26 -33.55 -2.19
N SER A 326 -10.09 -32.57 -2.59
CA SER A 326 -10.88 -32.69 -3.83
C SER A 326 -10.12 -32.38 -5.11
N GLY A 327 -8.92 -31.75 -5.03
CA GLY A 327 -8.05 -31.44 -6.18
C GLY A 327 -8.58 -30.38 -7.17
N GLU A 328 -9.90 -30.21 -7.28
CA GLU A 328 -10.56 -29.16 -8.05
C GLU A 328 -11.00 -28.02 -7.12
N GLU A 329 -10.38 -26.84 -7.29
CA GLU A 329 -10.75 -25.62 -6.58
C GLU A 329 -12.02 -24.98 -7.20
N SER A 330 -13.14 -25.70 -7.14
CA SER A 330 -14.39 -25.23 -7.72
C SER A 330 -14.94 -24.01 -6.97
N THR A 331 -15.03 -22.87 -7.67
CA THR A 331 -15.62 -21.60 -7.19
C THR A 331 -17.14 -21.56 -7.29
N THR A 332 -17.77 -22.60 -7.85
CA THR A 332 -19.18 -22.56 -8.24
C THR A 332 -20.12 -22.40 -7.05
N ALA A 333 -19.82 -22.99 -5.88
CA ALA A 333 -20.65 -22.84 -4.68
C ALA A 333 -20.83 -21.36 -4.27
N TYR A 334 -19.77 -20.54 -4.35
CA TYR A 334 -19.85 -19.11 -4.07
C TYR A 334 -20.53 -18.34 -5.21
N ALA A 335 -20.30 -18.74 -6.46
CA ALA A 335 -20.98 -18.13 -7.62
C ALA A 335 -22.49 -18.39 -7.63
N ASP A 336 -22.93 -19.59 -7.24
CA ASP A 336 -24.34 -19.97 -7.11
C ASP A 336 -24.99 -19.26 -5.94
N LEU A 337 -24.30 -19.13 -4.80
CA LEU A 337 -24.78 -18.31 -3.67
C LEU A 337 -25.00 -16.85 -4.10
N CYS A 338 -24.09 -16.28 -4.91
CA CYS A 338 -24.28 -14.94 -5.48
C CYS A 338 -25.50 -14.86 -6.41
N ARG A 339 -25.77 -15.90 -7.22
CA ARG A 339 -26.96 -15.99 -8.09
C ARG A 339 -28.26 -16.04 -7.29
N VAL A 340 -28.32 -16.83 -6.21
CA VAL A 340 -29.51 -16.93 -5.33
C VAL A 340 -29.82 -15.58 -4.67
N MET A 341 -28.78 -14.80 -4.31
CA MET A 341 -28.94 -13.45 -3.73
C MET A 341 -29.12 -12.32 -4.76
N ASP A 342 -29.28 -12.61 -6.06
CA ASP A 342 -29.34 -11.62 -7.16
C ASP A 342 -28.18 -10.57 -7.15
N GLU A 343 -26.97 -11.01 -6.79
CA GLU A 343 -25.78 -10.16 -6.74
C GLU A 343 -24.66 -10.66 -7.67
N SER A 344 -23.90 -9.72 -8.24
CA SER A 344 -22.69 -10.09 -8.97
C SER A 344 -21.56 -10.45 -8.01
N VAL A 345 -20.80 -11.49 -8.37
CA VAL A 345 -19.70 -12.03 -7.55
C VAL A 345 -18.70 -10.96 -7.14
N ASP A 346 -18.38 -9.99 -8.00
CA ASP A 346 -17.47 -8.88 -7.67
C ASP A 346 -18.03 -7.94 -6.57
N GLN A 347 -19.35 -7.75 -6.50
CA GLN A 347 -19.99 -6.94 -5.47
C GLN A 347 -20.02 -7.68 -4.14
N ARG A 348 -20.32 -8.98 -4.17
CA ARG A 348 -20.38 -9.81 -2.97
C ARG A 348 -18.99 -10.04 -2.37
N LEU A 349 -17.97 -10.32 -3.18
CA LEU A 349 -16.56 -10.37 -2.75
C LEU A 349 -16.12 -9.08 -2.04
N VAL A 350 -16.51 -7.90 -2.56
CA VAL A 350 -16.18 -6.61 -1.93
C VAL A 350 -16.87 -6.42 -0.57
N LYS A 351 -18.12 -6.89 -0.41
CA LYS A 351 -18.83 -6.86 0.88
C LYS A 351 -18.17 -7.81 1.89
N ASP A 352 -17.98 -9.06 1.49
CA ASP A 352 -17.50 -10.13 2.36
C ASP A 352 -16.06 -9.90 2.80
N LEU A 353 -15.16 -9.51 1.88
CA LEU A 353 -13.77 -9.20 2.22
C LEU A 353 -13.63 -7.91 3.05
N ARG A 354 -14.49 -6.90 2.83
CA ARG A 354 -14.51 -5.72 3.71
C ARG A 354 -14.88 -6.11 5.13
N GLN A 355 -15.89 -6.96 5.27
CA GLN A 355 -16.31 -7.46 6.58
C GLN A 355 -15.27 -8.41 7.18
N CYS A 356 -14.54 -9.18 6.38
CA CYS A 356 -13.40 -9.96 6.81
C CYS A 356 -12.31 -9.05 7.41
N HIS A 357 -11.89 -8.01 6.70
CA HIS A 357 -10.89 -7.04 7.18
C HIS A 357 -11.26 -6.41 8.53
N LEU A 358 -12.54 -6.04 8.70
CA LEU A 358 -13.04 -5.44 9.96
C LEU A 358 -13.07 -6.41 11.15
N ASN A 359 -13.17 -7.73 10.92
CA ASN A 359 -13.26 -8.75 11.97
C ASN A 359 -11.93 -9.45 12.24
N ASP A 360 -11.24 -9.90 11.19
CA ASP A 360 -9.97 -10.64 11.21
C ASP A 360 -9.11 -10.20 10.02
N TYR A 361 -8.27 -9.18 10.25
CA TYR A 361 -7.38 -8.64 9.22
C TYR A 361 -6.36 -9.67 8.72
N ARG A 362 -5.96 -10.67 9.55
CA ARG A 362 -5.03 -11.72 9.13
C ARG A 362 -5.69 -12.68 8.15
N LEU A 363 -6.94 -13.08 8.45
CA LEU A 363 -7.75 -13.87 7.53
C LEU A 363 -7.97 -13.13 6.20
N PHE A 364 -8.22 -11.81 6.23
CA PHE A 364 -8.32 -11.01 5.01
C PHE A 364 -7.08 -11.14 4.11
N GLY A 365 -5.88 -10.95 4.67
CA GLY A 365 -4.62 -11.12 3.93
C GLY A 365 -4.40 -12.55 3.41
N TYR A 366 -4.88 -13.57 4.13
CA TYR A 366 -4.83 -14.98 3.70
C TYR A 366 -5.81 -15.30 2.55
N LEU A 367 -6.98 -14.64 2.53
CA LEU A 367 -8.01 -14.84 1.50
C LEU A 367 -7.73 -14.07 0.20
N VAL A 368 -7.16 -12.87 0.25
CA VAL A 368 -6.99 -12.02 -0.94
C VAL A 368 -6.25 -12.72 -2.09
N PRO A 369 -5.11 -13.42 -1.89
CA PRO A 369 -4.44 -14.15 -2.97
C PRO A 369 -5.30 -15.25 -3.60
N TYR A 370 -6.07 -15.98 -2.79
CA TYR A 370 -7.02 -17.01 -3.28
C TYR A 370 -8.14 -16.38 -4.11
N VAL A 371 -8.67 -15.23 -3.69
CA VAL A 371 -9.73 -14.55 -4.45
C VAL A 371 -9.23 -14.11 -5.83
N TYR A 372 -8.00 -13.59 -5.94
CA TYR A 372 -7.43 -13.24 -7.25
C TYR A 372 -7.01 -14.46 -8.08
N ALA A 373 -6.56 -15.55 -7.46
CA ALA A 373 -6.21 -16.78 -8.17
C ALA A 373 -7.44 -17.49 -8.77
N ASN A 374 -8.57 -17.51 -8.03
CA ASN A 374 -9.73 -18.35 -8.34
C ASN A 374 -10.91 -17.60 -8.99
N PHE A 375 -11.07 -16.30 -8.73
CA PHE A 375 -12.13 -15.45 -9.30
C PHE A 375 -11.55 -14.41 -10.28
N GLN A 376 -10.63 -14.84 -11.15
CA GLN A 376 -9.83 -13.96 -12.03
C GLN A 376 -10.65 -13.06 -12.96
N GLN A 377 -11.84 -13.46 -13.40
CA GLN A 377 -12.63 -12.64 -14.33
C GLN A 377 -13.28 -11.46 -13.61
N GLU A 378 -13.81 -11.72 -12.44
CA GLU A 378 -14.59 -10.82 -11.62
C GLU A 378 -13.68 -9.91 -10.77
N ALA A 379 -12.64 -10.48 -10.17
CA ALA A 379 -11.70 -9.77 -9.31
C ALA A 379 -10.86 -8.74 -10.10
N MET A 380 -10.23 -9.15 -11.21
CA MET A 380 -9.34 -8.28 -11.99
C MET A 380 -10.08 -7.12 -12.71
N GLN A 381 -11.39 -7.24 -12.91
CA GLN A 381 -12.23 -6.17 -13.44
C GLN A 381 -12.59 -5.14 -12.35
N SER A 382 -12.66 -5.55 -11.09
CA SER A 382 -13.25 -4.77 -10.00
C SER A 382 -12.28 -3.73 -9.42
N THR A 383 -12.44 -2.48 -9.88
CA THR A 383 -11.77 -1.31 -9.28
C THR A 383 -12.04 -1.17 -7.78
N LYS A 384 -13.24 -1.58 -7.33
CA LYS A 384 -13.66 -1.54 -5.91
C LYS A 384 -12.90 -2.57 -5.07
N LEU A 385 -12.69 -3.77 -5.60
CA LEU A 385 -11.95 -4.83 -4.91
C LEU A 385 -10.48 -4.48 -4.78
N LEU A 386 -9.83 -4.04 -5.87
CA LEU A 386 -8.42 -3.65 -5.80
C LEU A 386 -8.21 -2.45 -4.88
N ARG A 387 -9.13 -1.47 -4.89
CA ARG A 387 -9.09 -0.36 -3.92
C ARG A 387 -9.21 -0.86 -2.48
N LEU A 388 -10.19 -1.74 -2.19
CA LEU A 388 -10.37 -2.32 -0.87
C LEU A 388 -9.07 -2.99 -0.40
N VAL A 389 -8.45 -3.81 -1.24
CA VAL A 389 -7.16 -4.45 -0.93
C VAL A 389 -6.08 -3.41 -0.63
N CYS A 390 -5.86 -2.44 -1.52
CA CYS A 390 -4.85 -1.40 -1.31
C CYS A 390 -5.14 -0.47 -0.12
N GLY A 391 -6.38 -0.38 0.37
CA GLY A 391 -6.75 0.39 1.57
C GLY A 391 -6.77 -0.42 2.87
N SER A 392 -6.73 -1.75 2.80
CA SER A 392 -6.93 -2.65 3.95
C SER A 392 -5.74 -3.53 4.30
N ILE A 393 -4.74 -3.70 3.42
CA ILE A 393 -3.52 -4.46 3.72
C ILE A 393 -2.51 -3.65 4.54
N ASP A 394 -1.67 -4.34 5.32
CA ASP A 394 -0.46 -3.79 5.91
C ASP A 394 0.81 -4.09 5.08
N ALA A 395 1.98 -3.65 5.55
CA ALA A 395 3.26 -3.84 4.86
C ALA A 395 3.75 -5.31 4.84
N THR A 396 3.37 -6.14 5.82
CA THR A 396 3.69 -7.58 5.85
C THR A 396 2.79 -8.31 4.85
N GLN A 397 1.50 -8.00 4.85
CA GLN A 397 0.54 -8.55 3.89
C GLN A 397 0.87 -8.14 2.45
N LEU A 398 1.35 -6.92 2.23
CA LEU A 398 1.89 -6.50 0.93
C LEU A 398 3.11 -7.34 0.53
N LEU A 399 4.04 -7.62 1.45
CA LEU A 399 5.21 -8.47 1.18
C LEU A 399 4.78 -9.90 0.79
N ASP A 400 3.81 -10.47 1.51
CA ASP A 400 3.27 -11.80 1.21
C ASP A 400 2.57 -11.82 -0.16
N MET A 401 1.74 -10.83 -0.45
CA MET A 401 1.07 -10.67 -1.76
C MET A 401 2.07 -10.48 -2.92
N VAL A 402 3.11 -9.67 -2.73
CA VAL A 402 4.20 -9.52 -3.71
C VAL A 402 4.95 -10.85 -3.89
N GLY A 403 5.13 -11.63 -2.81
CA GLY A 403 5.68 -12.97 -2.86
C GLY A 403 4.84 -13.94 -3.70
N GLU A 404 3.51 -13.92 -3.54
CA GLU A 404 2.59 -14.75 -4.35
C GLU A 404 2.54 -14.31 -5.82
N ALA A 405 2.58 -13.00 -6.11
CA ALA A 405 2.67 -12.48 -7.47
C ALA A 405 3.97 -12.92 -8.16
N VAL A 406 5.11 -12.82 -7.47
CA VAL A 406 6.44 -13.23 -7.99
C VAL A 406 6.56 -14.75 -8.17
N ARG A 407 5.75 -15.55 -7.45
CA ARG A 407 5.62 -17.00 -7.65
C ARG A 407 4.68 -17.38 -8.80
N GLU A 408 4.05 -16.40 -9.45
CA GLU A 408 2.98 -16.57 -10.45
C GLU A 408 1.72 -17.27 -9.91
N ASN A 409 1.55 -17.34 -8.58
CA ASN A 409 0.38 -17.91 -7.90
C ASN A 409 -0.85 -16.97 -7.94
N MET A 410 -0.63 -15.69 -8.21
CA MET A 410 -1.66 -14.65 -8.23
C MET A 410 -1.36 -13.64 -9.34
N SER A 411 -2.38 -13.22 -10.10
CA SER A 411 -2.30 -12.04 -10.95
C SER A 411 -3.49 -11.11 -10.70
N ILE A 412 -3.20 -9.82 -10.65
CA ILE A 412 -4.14 -8.72 -10.43
C ILE A 412 -4.34 -7.94 -11.74
N PHE A 413 -3.34 -7.84 -12.61
CA PHE A 413 -3.34 -6.91 -13.73
C PHE A 413 -3.49 -7.57 -15.11
N ARG A 414 -4.65 -7.40 -15.75
CA ARG A 414 -4.85 -7.71 -17.18
C ARG A 414 -4.99 -6.46 -18.04
N LYS A 415 -4.38 -6.50 -19.23
CA LYS A 415 -4.26 -5.39 -20.18
C LYS A 415 -5.61 -4.73 -20.53
N ASP A 416 -6.65 -5.56 -20.68
CA ASP A 416 -7.98 -5.12 -21.13
C ASP A 416 -8.68 -4.24 -20.09
N TYR A 417 -8.47 -4.53 -18.80
CA TYR A 417 -9.06 -3.80 -17.67
C TYR A 417 -8.12 -2.75 -17.08
N PHE A 418 -6.80 -2.87 -17.30
CA PHE A 418 -5.77 -2.02 -16.70
C PHE A 418 -6.03 -0.52 -16.85
N THR A 419 -6.47 -0.06 -18.03
CA THR A 419 -6.75 1.38 -18.26
C THR A 419 -7.88 1.90 -17.36
N SER A 420 -8.84 1.05 -16.98
CA SER A 420 -9.89 1.38 -16.02
C SER A 420 -9.32 1.45 -14.60
N LEU A 421 -8.63 0.40 -14.17
CA LEU A 421 -7.98 0.31 -12.85
C LEU A 421 -7.07 1.51 -12.58
N ILE A 422 -6.13 1.80 -13.48
CA ILE A 422 -5.17 2.89 -13.30
C ILE A 422 -5.78 4.29 -13.49
N THR A 423 -6.91 4.42 -14.18
CA THR A 423 -7.64 5.71 -14.20
C THR A 423 -8.35 5.93 -12.86
N ALA A 424 -8.94 4.88 -12.28
CA ALA A 424 -9.61 4.94 -10.98
C ALA A 424 -8.61 5.20 -9.83
N SER A 425 -7.41 4.61 -9.90
CA SER A 425 -6.40 4.77 -8.82
C SER A 425 -5.85 6.19 -8.68
N LEU A 426 -6.00 7.07 -9.69
CA LEU A 426 -5.66 8.49 -9.56
C LEU A 426 -6.54 9.27 -8.56
N GLU A 427 -7.67 8.69 -8.12
CA GLU A 427 -8.58 9.26 -7.13
C GLU A 427 -8.50 8.55 -5.76
N TRP A 428 -7.58 7.59 -5.62
CA TRP A 428 -7.34 6.87 -4.37
C TRP A 428 -6.39 7.65 -3.46
N GLU A 429 -6.40 7.32 -2.17
CA GLU A 429 -5.53 7.92 -1.18
C GLU A 429 -4.05 7.58 -1.45
N THR A 430 -3.14 8.40 -0.91
CA THR A 430 -1.69 8.24 -1.14
C THR A 430 -1.18 6.82 -0.85
N ILE A 431 -1.62 6.20 0.25
CA ILE A 431 -1.19 4.83 0.62
C ILE A 431 -1.82 3.77 -0.30
N GLU A 432 -3.10 3.91 -0.65
CA GLU A 432 -3.80 3.06 -1.62
C GLU A 432 -3.07 3.09 -2.97
N GLN A 433 -2.63 4.26 -3.43
CA GLN A 433 -1.80 4.40 -4.63
C GLN A 433 -0.43 3.75 -4.46
N PHE A 434 0.28 3.97 -3.34
CA PHE A 434 1.59 3.35 -3.13
C PHE A 434 1.53 1.82 -3.24
N PHE A 435 0.55 1.18 -2.61
CA PHE A 435 0.38 -0.27 -2.66
C PHE A 435 -0.05 -0.76 -4.05
N PHE A 436 -0.99 -0.06 -4.71
CA PHE A 436 -1.33 -0.32 -6.12
C PHE A 436 -0.07 -0.36 -7.01
N TRP A 437 0.80 0.65 -6.89
CA TRP A 437 2.03 0.72 -7.67
C TRP A 437 3.05 -0.35 -7.28
N GLN A 438 3.17 -0.75 -6.00
CA GLN A 438 4.06 -1.86 -5.61
C GLN A 438 3.60 -3.20 -6.19
N LEU A 439 2.31 -3.52 -6.10
CA LEU A 439 1.74 -4.72 -6.71
C LEU A 439 1.93 -4.72 -8.24
N MET A 440 1.73 -3.56 -8.88
CA MET A 440 1.94 -3.39 -10.32
C MET A 440 3.41 -3.59 -10.75
N HIS A 441 4.39 -3.22 -9.92
CA HIS A 441 5.79 -3.53 -10.16
C HIS A 441 6.14 -5.00 -9.89
N ALA A 442 5.38 -5.71 -9.05
CA ALA A 442 5.61 -7.13 -8.75
C ALA A 442 5.17 -8.07 -9.89
N GLU A 443 4.19 -7.66 -10.70
CA GLU A 443 3.76 -8.36 -11.93
C GLU A 443 4.50 -7.87 -13.20
N ASP A 444 5.62 -7.15 -13.05
CA ASP A 444 6.45 -6.61 -14.15
C ASP A 444 5.64 -5.89 -15.26
N VAL A 445 4.58 -5.17 -14.87
CA VAL A 445 3.66 -4.53 -15.82
C VAL A 445 4.40 -3.52 -16.69
N PRO A 446 4.37 -3.65 -18.03
CA PRO A 446 5.20 -2.84 -18.91
C PRO A 446 4.68 -1.40 -19.02
N VAL A 447 5.60 -0.43 -19.09
CA VAL A 447 5.30 1.01 -19.10
C VAL A 447 4.32 1.42 -20.21
N GLU A 448 4.29 0.70 -21.33
CA GLU A 448 3.35 0.92 -22.44
C GLU A 448 1.87 0.82 -22.04
N TRP A 449 1.52 0.08 -20.97
CA TRP A 449 0.15 0.01 -20.45
C TRP A 449 -0.25 1.29 -19.70
N VAL A 450 0.73 2.05 -19.19
CA VAL A 450 0.53 3.28 -18.43
C VAL A 450 0.53 4.53 -19.32
N LEU A 451 1.24 4.51 -20.45
CA LEU A 451 1.27 5.62 -21.43
C LEU A 451 -0.12 6.21 -21.77
N PRO A 452 -1.20 5.42 -21.93
CA PRO A 452 -2.55 5.93 -22.20
C PRO A 452 -3.08 6.95 -21.20
N ILE A 453 -2.59 6.99 -19.95
CA ILE A 453 -3.05 7.95 -18.92
C ILE A 453 -2.10 9.13 -18.68
N VAL A 454 -0.90 9.17 -19.28
CA VAL A 454 0.11 10.21 -19.02
C VAL A 454 -0.40 11.63 -19.32
N HIS A 455 -1.34 11.78 -20.25
CA HIS A 455 -2.01 13.03 -20.57
C HIS A 455 -3.00 13.51 -19.49
N LYS A 456 -3.50 12.62 -18.62
CA LYS A 456 -4.44 12.91 -17.52
C LYS A 456 -3.76 13.29 -16.21
N LEU A 457 -2.45 13.11 -16.09
CA LEU A 457 -1.74 13.37 -14.84
C LEU A 457 -1.65 14.88 -14.60
N GLU A 458 -1.87 15.35 -13.38
CA GLU A 458 -1.94 16.77 -13.06
C GLU A 458 -1.00 17.04 -11.88
N TYR A 459 -0.11 18.01 -12.02
CA TYR A 459 0.73 18.45 -10.91
C TYR A 459 0.00 19.52 -10.08
N PRO A 460 -0.06 19.42 -8.74
CA PRO A 460 0.54 18.39 -7.88
C PRO A 460 -0.39 17.20 -7.56
N LYS A 461 -1.62 17.16 -8.11
CA LYS A 461 -2.69 16.22 -7.74
C LYS A 461 -2.32 14.74 -7.84
N HIS A 462 -1.57 14.33 -8.86
CA HIS A 462 -1.26 12.93 -9.16
C HIS A 462 0.22 12.61 -8.92
N ALA A 463 0.80 13.10 -7.82
CA ALA A 463 2.24 13.05 -7.53
C ALA A 463 2.80 11.63 -7.39
N GLU A 464 2.02 10.73 -6.81
CA GLU A 464 2.33 9.31 -6.59
C GLU A 464 2.50 8.60 -7.94
N ALA A 465 1.47 8.65 -8.79
CA ALA A 465 1.50 8.13 -10.15
C ALA A 465 2.63 8.74 -11.00
N MET A 466 2.81 10.06 -10.94
CA MET A 466 3.90 10.75 -11.66
C MET A 466 5.29 10.28 -11.19
N THR A 467 5.47 10.04 -9.89
CA THR A 467 6.73 9.52 -9.34
C THR A 467 7.00 8.10 -9.82
N GLN A 468 6.00 7.22 -9.74
CA GLN A 468 6.14 5.81 -10.11
C GLN A 468 6.39 5.62 -11.61
N ILE A 469 5.76 6.43 -12.47
CA ILE A 469 6.03 6.42 -13.92
C ILE A 469 7.46 6.87 -14.25
N LEU A 470 8.03 7.84 -13.51
CA LEU A 470 9.44 8.21 -13.67
C LEU A 470 10.37 7.05 -13.28
N LEU A 471 10.01 6.27 -12.26
CA LEU A 471 10.76 5.06 -11.87
C LEU A 471 10.64 3.95 -12.92
N MET A 472 9.46 3.74 -13.52
CA MET A 472 9.29 2.81 -14.65
C MET A 472 10.15 3.22 -15.85
N LEU A 473 10.14 4.51 -16.23
CA LEU A 473 10.96 5.03 -17.33
C LEU A 473 12.47 4.88 -17.07
N LYS A 474 12.89 4.91 -15.80
CA LYS A 474 14.29 4.67 -15.41
C LYS A 474 14.69 3.19 -15.45
N ARG A 475 13.72 2.27 -15.32
CA ARG A 475 13.90 0.81 -15.39
C ARG A 475 13.44 0.25 -16.75
N MET A 476 13.28 1.09 -17.76
CA MET A 476 12.73 0.68 -19.05
C MET A 476 13.82 0.05 -19.91
N ASP A 477 13.84 -1.28 -19.98
CA ASP A 477 14.78 -2.06 -20.82
C ASP A 477 14.46 -2.00 -22.33
N ARG A 478 13.38 -1.33 -22.72
CA ARG A 478 12.90 -1.24 -24.10
C ARG A 478 13.27 0.10 -24.74
N ASP A 479 13.52 0.07 -26.04
CA ASP A 479 13.74 1.29 -26.82
C ASP A 479 12.53 2.25 -26.76
N PRO A 480 12.79 3.57 -26.68
CA PRO A 480 11.73 4.57 -26.65
C PRO A 480 10.94 4.52 -27.97
N THR A 481 9.62 4.65 -27.89
CA THR A 481 8.75 4.60 -29.07
C THR A 481 8.17 5.97 -29.40
N MET A 482 7.76 6.18 -30.65
CA MET A 482 6.98 7.36 -31.05
C MET A 482 5.68 7.52 -30.23
N THR A 483 5.14 6.42 -29.69
CA THR A 483 3.99 6.42 -28.78
C THR A 483 4.35 6.98 -27.40
N LEU A 484 5.48 6.58 -26.82
CA LEU A 484 6.02 7.17 -25.58
C LEU A 484 6.22 8.68 -25.75
N VAL A 485 6.97 9.09 -26.77
CA VAL A 485 7.26 10.50 -27.07
C VAL A 485 5.96 11.31 -27.21
N ARG A 486 4.99 10.84 -27.99
CA ARG A 486 3.71 11.54 -28.14
C ARG A 486 2.93 11.67 -26.83
N ASN A 487 2.86 10.63 -25.99
CA ASN A 487 2.16 10.74 -24.72
C ASN A 487 2.87 11.70 -23.75
N MET A 488 4.21 11.70 -23.70
CA MET A 488 4.98 12.66 -22.90
C MET A 488 4.75 14.13 -23.32
N PHE A 489 4.78 14.42 -24.62
CA PHE A 489 4.56 15.77 -25.16
C PHE A 489 3.07 16.16 -25.30
N SER A 490 2.12 15.24 -25.01
CA SER A 490 0.68 15.56 -25.01
C SER A 490 0.22 16.34 -23.78
N ARG A 491 0.99 16.29 -22.69
CA ARG A 491 0.75 17.07 -21.46
C ARG A 491 0.80 18.56 -21.77
N GLU A 492 -0.16 19.34 -21.28
CA GLU A 492 -0.07 20.79 -21.34
C GLU A 492 1.01 21.29 -20.35
N PRO A 493 1.95 22.16 -20.78
CA PRO A 493 2.99 22.71 -19.91
C PRO A 493 2.45 23.86 -19.03
N SER A 494 1.27 23.65 -18.42
CA SER A 494 0.47 24.70 -17.77
C SER A 494 1.06 25.21 -16.45
N HIS A 495 1.66 24.34 -15.64
CA HIS A 495 2.18 24.70 -14.31
C HIS A 495 3.71 24.91 -14.33
N PRO A 496 4.24 26.07 -13.86
CA PRO A 496 5.68 26.34 -13.87
C PRO A 496 6.52 25.28 -13.16
N ARG A 497 6.06 24.75 -12.02
CA ARG A 497 6.77 23.68 -11.27
C ARG A 497 6.52 22.25 -11.77
N ASP A 498 5.66 22.02 -12.77
CA ASP A 498 5.55 20.66 -13.36
C ASP A 498 6.80 20.37 -14.20
N LEU A 499 7.71 19.58 -13.65
CA LEU A 499 8.94 19.15 -14.31
C LEU A 499 8.86 17.69 -14.78
N PHE A 500 7.68 17.03 -14.78
CA PHE A 500 7.56 15.62 -15.11
C PHE A 500 8.12 15.27 -16.49
N THR A 501 7.71 15.97 -17.55
CA THR A 501 8.22 15.71 -18.91
C THR A 501 9.73 15.99 -19.00
N VAL A 502 10.24 16.99 -18.25
CA VAL A 502 11.67 17.32 -18.18
C VAL A 502 12.46 16.21 -17.47
N HIS A 503 11.96 15.68 -16.37
CA HIS A 503 12.57 14.55 -15.64
C HIS A 503 12.54 13.28 -16.47
N ALA A 504 11.42 12.97 -17.13
CA ALA A 504 11.30 11.83 -18.03
C ALA A 504 12.28 11.94 -19.21
N LEU A 505 12.39 13.10 -19.87
CA LEU A 505 13.40 13.34 -20.90
C LEU A 505 14.82 13.16 -20.34
N LYS A 506 15.13 13.73 -19.17
CA LYS A 506 16.46 13.61 -18.57
C LYS A 506 16.84 12.16 -18.26
N ILE A 507 15.89 11.34 -17.78
CA ILE A 507 16.10 9.92 -17.51
C ILE A 507 16.43 9.17 -18.81
N LEU A 508 15.64 9.39 -19.88
CA LEU A 508 15.83 8.71 -21.17
C LEU A 508 17.07 9.16 -21.94
N VAL A 509 17.66 10.30 -21.59
CA VAL A 509 18.85 10.88 -22.25
C VAL A 509 20.16 10.52 -21.52
N ASP A 510 20.07 9.96 -20.31
CA ASP A 510 21.22 9.52 -19.51
C ASP A 510 21.98 8.37 -20.20
N ASP A 511 21.25 7.49 -20.88
CA ASP A 511 21.80 6.53 -21.85
C ASP A 511 21.99 7.20 -23.22
N ASN A 512 23.19 7.08 -23.79
CA ASN A 512 23.54 7.70 -25.05
C ASN A 512 22.78 7.13 -26.26
N ASP A 513 22.59 5.80 -26.31
CA ASP A 513 22.01 5.10 -27.45
C ASP A 513 20.49 5.25 -27.46
N VAL A 514 19.86 5.12 -26.29
CA VAL A 514 18.45 5.49 -26.05
C VAL A 514 18.23 6.95 -26.43
N GLY A 515 19.14 7.83 -26.00
CA GLY A 515 19.09 9.25 -26.29
C GLY A 515 19.20 9.58 -27.78
N MET A 516 20.01 8.85 -28.57
CA MET A 516 20.10 9.05 -30.02
C MET A 516 18.76 8.71 -30.69
N LYS A 517 18.18 7.55 -30.35
CA LYS A 517 16.85 7.13 -30.84
C LYS A 517 15.77 8.15 -30.44
N LEU A 518 15.82 8.67 -29.22
CA LEU A 518 14.89 9.69 -28.73
C LEU A 518 15.00 11.01 -29.52
N ALA A 519 16.22 11.46 -29.85
CA ALA A 519 16.44 12.63 -30.68
C ALA A 519 15.81 12.46 -32.08
N ASP A 520 16.01 11.31 -32.72
CA ASP A 520 15.42 10.97 -34.03
C ASP A 520 13.88 10.93 -33.98
N LEU A 521 13.32 10.39 -32.90
CA LEU A 521 11.86 10.34 -32.70
C LEU A 521 11.26 11.73 -32.50
N ILE A 522 11.92 12.61 -31.74
CA ILE A 522 11.47 13.99 -31.54
C ILE A 522 11.62 14.80 -32.84
N ALA A 523 12.74 14.66 -33.54
CA ALA A 523 12.95 15.25 -34.86
C ALA A 523 11.88 14.81 -35.87
N GLY A 524 11.58 13.51 -35.91
CA GLY A 524 10.52 12.93 -36.74
C GLY A 524 9.11 13.38 -36.34
N LEU A 525 8.86 13.65 -35.05
CA LEU A 525 7.60 14.22 -34.58
C LEU A 525 7.46 15.69 -35.01
N ILE A 526 8.50 16.51 -34.83
CA ILE A 526 8.56 17.91 -35.28
C ILE A 526 8.27 18.00 -36.79
N GLY A 527 8.98 17.20 -37.62
CA GLY A 527 8.77 17.19 -39.07
C GLY A 527 7.34 16.80 -39.48
N LYS A 528 6.73 15.83 -38.80
CA LYS A 528 5.33 15.43 -39.03
C LYS A 528 4.35 16.54 -38.67
N LEU A 529 4.52 17.21 -37.52
CA LEU A 529 3.64 18.30 -37.07
C LEU A 529 3.73 19.52 -37.99
N ILE A 530 4.94 19.89 -38.45
CA ILE A 530 5.14 20.98 -39.43
C ILE A 530 4.43 20.66 -40.75
N THR A 531 4.51 19.41 -41.21
CA THR A 531 3.89 18.97 -42.47
C THR A 531 2.36 18.93 -42.36
N ALA A 532 1.83 18.45 -41.23
CA ALA A 532 0.39 18.41 -40.96
C ALA A 532 -0.24 19.80 -40.72
N GLY A 533 0.53 20.77 -40.23
CA GLY A 533 0.03 22.08 -39.81
C GLY A 533 -0.48 22.12 -38.36
N ASP A 534 -0.19 21.10 -37.56
CA ASP A 534 -0.59 20.98 -36.15
C ASP A 534 0.28 21.87 -35.24
N LEU A 535 0.19 23.18 -35.45
CA LEU A 535 1.12 24.16 -34.86
C LEU A 535 0.75 24.56 -33.43
N THR A 536 -0.51 24.89 -33.17
CA THR A 536 -1.03 25.38 -31.88
C THR A 536 -2.32 24.67 -31.49
N MET A 537 -2.70 24.77 -30.20
CA MET A 537 -3.93 24.15 -29.68
C MET A 537 -5.22 24.71 -30.33
N THR A 538 -5.25 25.98 -30.71
CA THR A 538 -6.45 26.65 -31.23
C THR A 538 -6.89 26.17 -32.60
N GLN A 539 -5.98 25.69 -33.46
CA GLN A 539 -6.36 25.17 -34.79
C GLN A 539 -6.93 23.74 -34.74
N ALA A 540 -6.74 23.01 -33.64
CA ALA A 540 -7.15 21.61 -33.50
C ALA A 540 -8.62 21.40 -33.12
N LYS A 541 -9.31 22.45 -32.63
CA LYS A 541 -10.70 22.37 -32.14
C LYS A 541 -11.73 21.96 -33.21
N SER A 542 -11.34 21.86 -34.49
CA SER A 542 -12.25 21.58 -35.59
C SER A 542 -12.50 20.09 -35.89
N LYS A 543 -11.77 19.10 -35.32
CA LYS A 543 -11.95 17.71 -35.82
C LYS A 543 -11.69 16.48 -34.92
N ARG A 544 -11.19 16.58 -33.70
CA ARG A 544 -11.09 15.41 -32.80
C ARG A 544 -11.43 15.74 -31.34
N THR A 545 -12.17 14.82 -30.73
CA THR A 545 -12.50 14.83 -29.31
C THR A 545 -11.24 14.83 -28.44
N SER A 546 -11.30 15.60 -27.36
CA SER A 546 -10.23 15.78 -26.37
C SER A 546 -9.67 14.45 -25.87
N GLN A 547 -8.33 14.33 -25.88
CA GLN A 547 -7.49 13.75 -24.80
C GLN A 547 -6.06 13.36 -25.24
N ARG A 548 -5.76 13.13 -26.53
CA ARG A 548 -4.42 12.70 -27.00
C ARG A 548 -3.84 13.54 -28.14
N TYR A 549 -4.00 14.85 -28.08
CA TYR A 549 -3.47 15.76 -29.10
C TYR A 549 -2.09 16.33 -28.70
N VAL A 550 -1.17 16.37 -29.67
CA VAL A 550 0.17 16.96 -29.54
C VAL A 550 0.31 17.96 -30.66
N CYS A 551 0.63 19.22 -30.35
CA CYS A 551 0.99 20.23 -31.33
C CYS A 551 2.47 20.61 -31.22
N LEU A 552 2.97 21.33 -32.21
CA LEU A 552 4.36 21.77 -32.23
C LEU A 552 4.70 22.74 -31.08
N GLU A 553 3.74 23.59 -30.68
CA GLU A 553 3.85 24.47 -29.51
C GLU A 553 4.12 23.71 -28.20
N HIS A 554 3.45 22.57 -27.96
CA HIS A 554 3.73 21.72 -26.79
C HIS A 554 5.15 21.13 -26.85
N VAL A 555 5.58 20.65 -28.03
CA VAL A 555 6.93 20.08 -28.21
C VAL A 555 7.99 21.13 -27.90
N PHE A 556 7.88 22.34 -28.46
CA PHE A 556 8.82 23.42 -28.18
C PHE A 556 8.76 23.89 -26.73
N ALA A 557 7.59 24.02 -26.10
CA ALA A 557 7.50 24.43 -24.70
C ALA A 557 8.17 23.44 -23.73
N HIS A 558 8.01 22.13 -23.96
CA HIS A 558 8.67 21.11 -23.13
C HIS A 558 10.19 21.05 -23.38
N LEU A 559 10.65 21.20 -24.63
CA LEU A 559 12.07 21.31 -24.95
C LEU A 559 12.69 22.59 -24.38
N ASP A 560 11.96 23.69 -24.38
CA ASP A 560 12.39 24.95 -23.78
C ASP A 560 12.51 24.83 -22.25
N LYS A 561 11.55 24.18 -21.60
CA LYS A 561 11.62 23.89 -20.16
C LYS A 561 12.77 22.94 -19.82
N PHE A 562 13.05 21.96 -20.67
CA PHE A 562 14.22 21.08 -20.55
C PHE A 562 15.54 21.89 -20.65
N ARG A 563 15.67 22.73 -21.69
CA ARG A 563 16.78 23.67 -21.88
C ARG A 563 17.00 24.54 -20.64
N GLN A 564 15.97 25.23 -20.16
CA GLN A 564 16.01 26.08 -18.97
C GLN A 564 16.42 25.31 -17.70
N THR A 565 15.98 24.06 -17.53
CA THR A 565 16.20 23.29 -16.29
C THR A 565 17.55 22.55 -16.26
N CYS A 566 18.08 22.16 -17.42
CA CYS A 566 19.22 21.26 -17.53
C CYS A 566 20.51 21.94 -18.02
N LEU A 567 20.45 22.97 -18.87
CA LEU A 567 21.65 23.72 -19.29
C LEU A 567 22.14 24.69 -18.20
N THR A 568 21.24 25.23 -17.38
CA THR A 568 21.57 26.11 -16.24
C THR A 568 22.38 25.41 -15.12
N LYS A 569 22.62 24.11 -15.24
CA LYS A 569 23.37 23.28 -14.28
C LYS A 569 24.62 22.64 -14.90
N GLU A 570 25.18 23.21 -15.98
CA GLU A 570 26.38 22.73 -16.70
C GLU A 570 26.30 21.25 -17.10
N SER A 571 25.09 20.76 -17.42
CA SER A 571 24.88 19.36 -17.74
C SER A 571 25.29 19.07 -19.19
N ARG A 572 26.56 18.67 -19.38
CA ARG A 572 27.11 18.22 -20.68
C ARG A 572 26.23 17.19 -21.41
N MET A 573 25.45 16.39 -20.67
CA MET A 573 24.48 15.45 -21.23
C MET A 573 23.33 16.16 -21.96
N ALA A 574 22.79 17.26 -21.43
CA ALA A 574 21.75 18.05 -22.09
C ALA A 574 22.29 18.84 -23.30
N GLU A 575 23.53 19.33 -23.23
CA GLU A 575 24.23 19.93 -24.38
C GLU A 575 24.47 18.90 -25.50
N SER A 576 24.98 17.72 -25.14
CA SER A 576 25.17 16.59 -26.05
C SER A 576 23.86 16.15 -26.71
N PHE A 577 22.76 16.10 -25.95
CA PHE A 577 21.43 15.78 -26.49
C PHE A 577 20.94 16.82 -27.51
N LEU A 578 20.99 18.11 -27.17
CA LEU A 578 20.49 19.18 -28.03
C LEU A 578 21.40 19.46 -29.24
N SER A 579 22.69 19.09 -29.18
CA SER A 579 23.61 19.15 -30.32
C SER A 579 23.51 17.98 -31.31
N ARG A 580 22.64 16.98 -31.05
CA ARG A 580 22.45 15.85 -31.98
C ARG A 580 21.93 16.30 -33.35
N GLU A 581 22.56 15.77 -34.40
CA GLU A 581 22.33 16.15 -35.80
C GLU A 581 20.84 16.12 -36.18
N SER A 582 20.10 15.06 -35.83
CA SER A 582 18.68 14.93 -36.18
C SER A 582 17.79 16.02 -35.57
N LEU A 583 18.06 16.45 -34.34
CA LEU A 583 17.37 17.58 -33.72
C LEU A 583 17.77 18.91 -34.37
N GLN A 584 19.06 19.12 -34.61
CA GLN A 584 19.56 20.32 -35.29
C GLN A 584 18.97 20.50 -36.70
N ASP A 585 18.84 19.39 -37.42
CA ASP A 585 18.25 19.32 -38.75
C ASP A 585 16.73 19.60 -38.71
N ALA A 586 16.03 19.11 -37.67
CA ALA A 586 14.62 19.43 -37.43
C ALA A 586 14.39 20.90 -37.07
N PHE A 587 15.22 21.49 -36.22
CA PHE A 587 15.16 22.92 -35.88
C PHE A 587 15.55 23.81 -37.07
N THR A 588 16.49 23.39 -37.91
CA THR A 588 16.81 24.07 -39.17
C THR A 588 15.64 24.06 -40.16
N LYS A 589 14.94 22.91 -40.29
CA LYS A 589 13.70 22.81 -41.10
C LYS A 589 12.57 23.66 -40.52
N ALA A 590 12.41 23.68 -39.19
CA ALA A 590 11.45 24.54 -38.50
C ALA A 590 11.75 26.03 -38.74
N ARG A 591 13.01 26.45 -38.64
CA ARG A 591 13.44 27.83 -38.86
C ARG A 591 13.19 28.31 -40.30
N LYS A 592 13.31 27.43 -41.29
CA LYS A 592 13.02 27.73 -42.72
C LYS A 592 11.52 27.78 -43.07
N SER A 593 10.63 27.42 -42.16
CA SER A 593 9.18 27.41 -42.42
C SER A 593 8.50 28.69 -41.95
N ASP A 594 7.97 29.48 -42.89
CA ASP A 594 7.29 30.76 -42.59
C ASP A 594 6.05 30.61 -41.70
N LYS A 595 5.41 29.44 -41.77
CA LYS A 595 4.25 29.08 -40.94
C LYS A 595 4.56 29.10 -39.43
N LEU A 596 5.83 28.99 -39.04
CA LEU A 596 6.28 28.95 -37.65
C LEU A 596 6.69 30.33 -37.11
N SER A 597 6.49 31.42 -37.85
CA SER A 597 6.90 32.77 -37.46
C SER A 597 6.54 33.15 -36.01
N SER A 598 5.31 32.91 -35.57
CA SER A 598 4.85 33.17 -34.19
C SER A 598 5.56 32.29 -33.15
N LEU A 599 5.76 30.99 -33.44
CA LEU A 599 6.44 30.05 -32.54
C LEU A 599 7.94 30.36 -32.44
N ARG A 600 8.59 30.77 -33.53
CA ARG A 600 10.00 31.23 -33.53
C ARG A 600 10.19 32.47 -32.64
N ILE A 601 9.20 33.36 -32.58
CA ILE A 601 9.24 34.54 -31.68
C ILE A 601 8.99 34.11 -30.23
N ARG A 602 7.99 33.26 -29.96
CA ARG A 602 7.67 32.77 -28.61
C ARG A 602 8.79 31.95 -27.96
N PHE A 603 9.52 31.16 -28.74
CA PHE A 603 10.62 30.31 -28.26
C PHE A 603 11.99 30.76 -28.80
N SER A 604 12.18 32.07 -28.98
CA SER A 604 13.37 32.64 -29.64
C SER A 604 14.69 32.21 -28.99
N GLU A 605 14.74 32.15 -27.67
CA GLU A 605 15.89 31.66 -26.90
C GLU A 605 16.20 30.17 -27.17
N LEU A 606 15.19 29.31 -27.33
CA LEU A 606 15.40 27.90 -27.69
C LEU A 606 16.07 27.80 -29.06
N PHE A 607 15.55 28.54 -30.05
CA PHE A 607 16.14 28.58 -31.39
C PHE A 607 17.57 29.13 -31.40
N ALA A 608 17.87 30.14 -30.57
CA ALA A 608 19.21 30.69 -30.43
C ALA A 608 20.19 29.70 -29.78
N VAL A 609 19.79 29.00 -28.72
CA VAL A 609 20.62 27.96 -28.08
C VAL A 609 20.88 26.79 -29.03
N MET A 610 19.88 26.35 -29.79
CA MET A 610 20.07 25.31 -30.81
C MET A 610 21.07 25.76 -31.89
N GLU A 611 21.01 27.01 -32.35
CA GLU A 611 21.96 27.59 -33.32
C GLU A 611 23.41 27.60 -32.80
N ILE A 612 23.63 28.04 -31.55
CA ILE A 612 24.96 28.05 -30.92
C ILE A 612 25.55 26.63 -30.84
N LEU A 613 24.75 25.66 -30.36
CA LEU A 613 25.18 24.26 -30.25
C LEU A 613 25.48 23.61 -31.61
N ASN A 614 24.82 24.07 -32.68
CA ASN A 614 25.09 23.62 -34.05
C ASN A 614 26.48 24.10 -34.53
N ASP A 615 26.77 25.40 -34.35
CA ASP A 615 28.03 26.00 -34.78
C ASP A 615 29.24 25.47 -34.00
N ASP A 616 29.10 25.16 -32.71
CA ASP A 616 30.15 24.52 -31.92
C ASP A 616 30.47 23.10 -32.45
N SER A 617 29.45 22.31 -32.81
CA SER A 617 29.64 20.98 -33.42
C SER A 617 30.32 21.07 -34.81
N ALA A 618 29.97 22.10 -35.59
CA ALA A 618 30.54 22.37 -36.92
C ALA A 618 31.96 22.96 -36.87
N SER A 619 32.36 23.56 -35.75
CA SER A 619 33.72 24.08 -35.54
C SER A 619 34.69 22.96 -35.12
N SER A 620 34.26 22.07 -34.21
CA SER A 620 35.03 20.93 -33.71
C SER A 620 35.46 19.95 -34.82
N SER A 621 34.63 19.79 -35.85
CA SER A 621 34.92 18.94 -37.02
C SER A 621 35.87 19.57 -38.05
N ARG A 622 36.23 20.86 -37.94
CA ARG A 622 37.04 21.59 -38.95
C ARG A 622 38.48 21.87 -38.54
N THR A 623 38.86 21.68 -37.28
CA THR A 623 40.17 22.08 -36.73
C THR A 623 41.36 21.16 -37.08
N LEU A 624 41.16 20.05 -37.79
CA LEU A 624 42.24 19.12 -38.18
C LEU A 624 42.78 19.29 -39.61
N ARG A 625 42.36 20.32 -40.37
CA ARG A 625 42.80 20.54 -41.77
C ARG A 625 43.20 21.98 -42.13
N ARG A 626 44.13 22.60 -41.40
CA ARG A 626 45.07 23.59 -41.99
C ARG A 626 46.22 24.05 -41.07
N ALA A 627 47.42 23.55 -41.31
CA ALA A 627 48.67 24.29 -41.08
C ALA A 627 49.75 23.85 -42.10
N ARG A 628 50.47 24.84 -42.63
CA ARG A 628 51.56 24.85 -43.64
C ARG A 628 52.60 23.70 -43.51
N GLY A 629 53.35 23.30 -44.55
CA GLY A 629 53.52 23.85 -45.91
C GLY A 629 54.93 24.41 -46.19
N LYS A 630 55.82 23.59 -46.79
CA LYS A 630 57.21 23.85 -47.31
C LYS A 630 58.29 24.20 -46.25
N SER A 631 59.40 23.46 -46.17
CA SER A 631 60.51 23.53 -47.15
C SER A 631 61.30 22.21 -47.35
N SER A 632 62.20 22.22 -48.33
CA SER A 632 63.00 21.13 -48.92
C SER A 632 64.21 20.64 -48.10
N HIS A 633 64.53 19.34 -48.19
CA HIS A 633 65.68 18.85 -48.99
C HIS A 633 65.65 17.31 -49.16
N ALA A 634 66.55 16.77 -50.00
CA ALA A 634 66.47 15.43 -50.57
C ALA A 634 67.68 14.53 -50.27
N ALA A 635 67.42 13.24 -50.06
CA ALA A 635 68.27 12.06 -50.37
C ALA A 635 67.37 10.82 -50.14
N ALA A 636 66.99 9.99 -51.12
CA ALA A 636 67.78 9.16 -52.05
C ALA A 636 68.28 7.84 -51.41
N GLY A 637 67.75 6.71 -51.93
CA GLY A 637 68.09 5.33 -51.54
C GLY A 637 67.18 4.75 -50.45
N GLY A 638 66.63 3.53 -50.57
CA GLY A 638 66.65 2.60 -51.70
C GLY A 638 66.47 1.13 -51.27
N SER A 639 65.72 0.37 -52.06
CA SER A 639 65.62 -1.11 -52.04
C SER A 639 64.77 -1.82 -50.97
N LYS A 640 63.70 -2.46 -51.46
CA LYS A 640 63.27 -3.87 -51.27
C LYS A 640 63.20 -4.46 -49.84
N GLY A 641 62.01 -4.99 -49.50
CA GLY A 641 61.84 -6.06 -48.50
C GLY A 641 62.23 -7.44 -49.08
N PRO A 642 61.55 -8.57 -48.76
CA PRO A 642 60.32 -8.73 -47.96
C PRO A 642 60.39 -9.91 -46.92
N LYS A 643 59.25 -10.28 -46.32
CA LYS A 643 58.93 -11.64 -45.81
C LYS A 643 59.77 -12.16 -44.60
N ASP A 644 59.39 -13.19 -43.84
CA ASP A 644 58.19 -14.06 -43.79
C ASP A 644 57.84 -14.45 -42.32
N GLU A 645 56.57 -14.82 -42.11
CA GLU A 645 56.01 -15.89 -41.24
C GLU A 645 56.48 -16.23 -39.79
N SER A 646 55.47 -16.52 -38.96
CA SER A 646 55.46 -17.52 -37.85
C SER A 646 56.28 -17.18 -36.58
N SER A 647 56.05 -17.76 -35.40
CA SER A 647 54.95 -18.52 -34.75
C SER A 647 55.34 -18.58 -33.25
N ASP A 648 54.36 -18.60 -32.34
CA ASP A 648 54.26 -19.25 -30.99
C ASP A 648 55.55 -19.47 -30.12
N ASP A 649 55.54 -19.51 -28.79
CA ASP A 649 54.47 -19.59 -27.79
C ASP A 649 55.00 -19.12 -26.40
N GLU A 650 54.10 -19.08 -25.41
CA GLU A 650 54.31 -19.31 -23.98
C GLU A 650 55.46 -18.64 -23.16
N SER A 651 54.99 -17.87 -22.18
CA SER A 651 55.19 -18.10 -20.72
C SER A 651 56.09 -17.16 -19.89
N ALA A 652 55.52 -16.87 -18.71
CA ALA A 652 56.15 -16.66 -17.40
C ALA A 652 57.06 -15.43 -17.10
N ALA A 653 56.49 -14.58 -16.24
CA ALA A 653 57.07 -14.08 -14.98
C ALA A 653 57.78 -12.70 -14.90
N SER A 654 57.61 -12.13 -13.69
CA SER A 654 58.34 -11.03 -13.04
C SER A 654 58.01 -9.55 -13.39
N LYS A 655 57.46 -8.84 -12.38
CA LYS A 655 57.63 -7.39 -12.17
C LYS A 655 59.00 -7.17 -11.50
N PRO A 656 59.68 -6.01 -11.66
CA PRO A 656 59.34 -4.85 -10.82
C PRO A 656 59.42 -3.46 -11.49
N LYS A 657 58.66 -2.50 -10.94
CA LYS A 657 58.68 -1.08 -11.33
C LYS A 657 59.87 -0.34 -10.68
N ARG A 658 60.54 0.57 -11.40
CA ARG A 658 61.34 1.67 -10.80
C ARG A 658 60.53 2.96 -10.74
N LYS A 659 60.79 3.76 -9.70
CA LYS A 659 60.01 4.96 -9.31
C LYS A 659 60.34 6.19 -10.17
N ARG A 660 59.37 7.10 -10.31
CA ARG A 660 59.61 8.51 -10.68
C ARG A 660 60.15 9.28 -9.46
N PRO A 661 61.03 10.28 -9.64
CA PRO A 661 61.46 11.17 -8.55
C PRO A 661 60.41 12.24 -8.23
N LYS A 662 60.41 12.72 -6.98
CA LYS A 662 59.72 13.94 -6.54
C LYS A 662 60.77 15.00 -6.18
N ILE A 663 60.43 16.26 -6.41
CA ILE A 663 61.29 17.43 -6.14
C ILE A 663 61.22 17.78 -4.64
N VAL A 664 62.36 18.22 -4.09
CA VAL A 664 62.54 18.69 -2.71
C VAL A 664 62.39 20.22 -2.67
N VAL A 665 61.79 20.74 -1.59
CA VAL A 665 62.02 22.10 -1.08
C VAL A 665 62.07 21.99 0.45
N ASP A 666 63.11 22.57 1.05
CA ASP A 666 63.40 22.59 2.50
C ASP A 666 63.02 23.94 3.15
N SER A 667 63.28 24.02 4.47
CA SER A 667 63.24 25.16 5.42
C SER A 667 62.01 25.22 6.36
N ASP A 668 62.17 25.52 7.66
CA ASP A 668 63.36 25.46 8.54
C ASP A 668 62.91 25.49 10.02
N SER A 669 63.84 25.36 10.97
CA SER A 669 63.65 25.52 12.43
C SER A 669 63.12 26.92 12.85
N ASP A 670 62.61 27.20 14.05
CA ASP A 670 62.74 26.57 15.40
C ASP A 670 61.37 26.34 16.10
#